data_AF-A0A7J4TIA2-F1
#
_entry.id   AF-A0A7J4TIA2-F1
#
_cell.length_a   1.000
_cell.length_b   1.000
_cell.length_c   1.000
_cell.angle_alpha   90.00
_cell.angle_beta   90.00
_cell.angle_gamma   90.00
#
_symmetry.space_group_name_H-M   'P 1'
#
loop_
_entity.id
_entity.type
_entity.pdbx_description
1 polymer ?
#
loop_
_entity_poly.entity_id
_entity_poly.type
_entity_poly.pdbx_seq_one_letter_code
_entity_poly.pdbx_strand_id
1 'polypeptide(L)'
;MSELSKVDIYSQIDVLRQSLLDLTMRNQLLNFRPRSMTVEVKEGELAEIYGRLVLKKSKRKLLQFIPRGESEGTSQSTDSSYKTTSFNKDEAEESPTLTVRDQPNGRESTITVDKGIKIADGESLSSSTVSDELLGNGSLEVDVQDDLSDSGTEISNDFPDANETLEGLGPEESLLWESPSLDQETLEKNKEIFLSTDLTPSELQRRLFYINQRARSMMEEQGYNILYLAMGFLKWQENNGTPGDREAPLILIPVELERRRVKGSFKLRWTGEDIISNISLQAKLLDYGVELPDFEMPRTPEGVDEYLDQVSESISHEKNWEVRDKVYLGFFSFTKFVMYKDLDPDSWPEDMPLEENPLIKAIFDPTEEELGPGFQENQVDVKLSSEDVYHVMDADSSQIAVIEDVKHGRDLVVEGPPGTGKSQTIVNLIAELLARGNTVLFVSEKMAALEVVKGRLDSVGLGEFCLELHSKKSQKKDVLEKLESVLRNPKPVDLSLDDDLSTIEELKSDINEYVTLLHSPYAEIKWTPYQLFGVKEKSLHHFEKNKTKMPRFTMDNSESCTLRQWQRTINKFKELGELYKLVKPVADNPWKSTRPDPILPAEEEEIEALLGKTIEKLNDLNLKAETLSKISGVNIPATLEEMEHLIAAVEIISSFPSLEREL
;
A
#
# COMPACT_ATOMS: atom_id res chain seq x y z
N MET A 1 34.60 37.63 -3.14
CA MET A 1 33.42 37.24 -3.94
C MET A 1 32.74 36.07 -3.24
N SER A 2 32.18 36.30 -2.05
CA SER A 2 31.67 35.23 -1.17
C SER A 2 30.37 35.64 -0.46
N GLU A 3 29.52 36.43 -1.13
CA GLU A 3 28.23 36.89 -0.59
C GLU A 3 27.07 36.65 -1.57
N LEU A 4 27.27 35.91 -2.68
CA LEU A 4 26.30 35.80 -3.78
C LEU A 4 25.67 34.39 -3.94
N SER A 5 25.71 33.53 -2.91
CA SER A 5 25.13 32.18 -2.99
C SER A 5 24.20 31.81 -1.84
N LYS A 6 23.74 32.76 -1.01
CA LYS A 6 22.60 32.47 -0.13
C LYS A 6 21.34 32.55 -0.98
N VAL A 7 20.69 31.42 -1.19
CA VAL A 7 19.32 31.37 -1.70
C VAL A 7 18.49 32.33 -0.83
N ASP A 8 17.84 33.31 -1.44
CA ASP A 8 16.91 34.19 -0.73
C ASP A 8 15.63 33.41 -0.46
N ILE A 9 15.66 32.60 0.60
CA ILE A 9 14.58 31.72 1.05
C ILE A 9 13.26 32.51 1.15
N TYR A 10 13.32 33.74 1.69
CA TYR A 10 12.16 34.63 1.80
C TYR A 10 11.49 34.88 0.45
N SER A 11 12.27 35.27 -0.56
CA SER A 11 11.74 35.54 -1.91
C SER A 11 11.08 34.31 -2.54
N GLN A 12 11.60 33.10 -2.28
CA GLN A 12 11.04 31.87 -2.83
C GLN A 12 9.74 31.46 -2.12
N ILE A 13 9.69 31.59 -0.79
CA ILE A 13 8.45 31.36 -0.04
C ILE A 13 7.38 32.36 -0.45
N ASP A 14 7.71 33.63 -0.66
CA ASP A 14 6.75 34.62 -1.14
C ASP A 14 6.19 34.27 -2.52
N VAL A 15 7.04 33.77 -3.44
CA VAL A 15 6.59 33.28 -4.75
C VAL A 15 5.66 32.06 -4.61
N LEU A 16 6.03 31.09 -3.76
CA LEU A 16 5.20 29.92 -3.50
C LEU A 16 3.86 30.31 -2.85
N ARG A 17 3.89 31.22 -1.89
CA ARG A 17 2.73 31.79 -1.22
C ARG A 17 1.81 32.46 -2.24
N GLN A 18 2.32 33.29 -3.13
CA GLN A 18 1.53 33.89 -4.21
C GLN A 18 0.96 32.84 -5.18
N SER A 19 1.71 31.76 -5.50
CA SER A 19 1.21 30.70 -6.37
C SER A 19 0.07 29.87 -5.78
N LEU A 20 -0.07 29.84 -4.45
CA LEU A 20 -1.17 29.17 -3.77
C LEU A 20 -2.51 29.90 -3.96
N LEU A 21 -2.49 31.22 -4.19
CA LEU A 21 -3.70 31.98 -4.48
C LEU A 21 -4.12 31.75 -5.94
N ASP A 22 -5.15 30.92 -6.13
CA ASP A 22 -5.81 30.80 -7.44
C ASP A 22 -6.63 32.07 -7.73
N LEU A 23 -5.96 33.08 -8.29
CA LEU A 23 -6.58 34.33 -8.72
C LEU A 23 -7.23 34.23 -10.11
N THR A 24 -7.34 33.02 -10.67
CA THR A 24 -7.97 32.82 -11.97
C THR A 24 -9.49 32.86 -11.86
N MET A 25 -10.15 33.19 -12.98
CA MET A 25 -11.62 33.22 -13.06
C MET A 25 -12.28 31.83 -13.04
N ARG A 26 -11.48 30.76 -12.93
CA ARG A 26 -11.98 29.40 -12.69
C ARG A 26 -12.33 29.19 -11.21
N ASN A 27 -11.76 30.00 -10.32
CA ASN A 27 -12.01 29.94 -8.88
C ASN A 27 -13.44 30.40 -8.55
N GLN A 28 -14.24 29.53 -7.93
CA GLN A 28 -15.61 29.85 -7.50
C GLN A 28 -15.67 30.90 -6.39
N LEU A 29 -14.55 31.17 -5.72
CA LEU A 29 -14.42 32.27 -4.76
C LEU A 29 -14.34 33.62 -5.48
N LEU A 30 -13.90 33.70 -6.73
CA LEU A 30 -13.81 34.96 -7.46
C LEU A 30 -14.95 35.14 -8.48
N ASN A 31 -15.39 34.06 -9.08
CA ASN A 31 -16.42 34.03 -10.11
C ASN A 31 -17.35 32.85 -9.86
N PHE A 32 -18.15 32.98 -8.82
CA PHE A 32 -19.21 32.04 -8.47
C PHE A 32 -20.25 31.99 -9.60
N ARG A 33 -20.57 30.76 -10.02
CA ARG A 33 -21.64 30.49 -10.96
C ARG A 33 -22.47 29.34 -10.41
N PRO A 34 -23.80 29.48 -10.29
CA PRO A 34 -24.66 28.38 -9.88
C PRO A 34 -24.47 27.19 -10.82
N ARG A 35 -24.16 26.01 -10.26
CA ARG A 35 -23.96 24.75 -10.99
C ARG A 35 -24.97 23.68 -10.55
N SER A 36 -24.95 22.52 -11.20
CA SER A 36 -25.84 21.37 -10.93
C SER A 36 -25.81 20.91 -9.47
N MET A 37 -24.67 21.06 -8.79
CA MET A 37 -24.46 20.72 -7.38
C MET A 37 -24.50 21.94 -6.43
N THR A 38 -25.27 22.97 -6.78
CA THR A 38 -25.52 24.12 -5.88
C THR A 38 -27.01 24.24 -5.55
N VAL A 39 -27.31 24.72 -4.35
CA VAL A 39 -28.69 24.97 -3.89
C VAL A 39 -28.78 26.41 -3.40
N GLU A 40 -29.67 27.19 -4.01
CA GLU A 40 -29.97 28.57 -3.62
C GLU A 40 -31.06 28.60 -2.54
N VAL A 41 -30.87 29.43 -1.52
CA VAL A 41 -31.91 29.76 -0.52
C VAL A 41 -32.52 31.10 -0.89
N LYS A 42 -33.85 31.14 -1.09
CA LYS A 42 -34.58 32.33 -1.56
C LYS A 42 -35.26 33.14 -0.47
N GLU A 43 -35.57 32.53 0.67
CA GLU A 43 -36.30 33.18 1.75
C GLU A 43 -35.49 33.18 3.05
N GLY A 44 -35.42 34.33 3.70
CA GLY A 44 -34.79 34.55 5.00
C GLY A 44 -33.77 35.68 4.97
N GLU A 45 -33.78 36.53 6.00
CA GLU A 45 -32.72 37.53 6.23
C GLU A 45 -31.41 36.83 6.62
N LEU A 46 -30.27 37.36 6.19
CA LEU A 46 -28.94 36.77 6.43
C LEU A 46 -28.65 36.62 7.92
N ALA A 47 -28.91 37.69 8.69
CA ALA A 47 -28.84 37.68 10.15
C ALA A 47 -29.68 36.53 10.76
N GLU A 48 -30.90 36.31 10.26
CA GLU A 48 -31.77 35.27 10.80
C GLU A 48 -31.24 33.87 10.50
N ILE A 49 -30.76 33.62 9.28
CA ILE A 49 -30.14 32.35 8.88
C ILE A 49 -28.89 32.09 9.73
N TYR A 50 -28.03 33.09 9.90
CA TYR A 50 -26.84 33.00 10.75
C TYR A 50 -27.19 32.70 12.21
N GLY A 51 -28.14 33.46 12.79
CA GLY A 51 -28.58 33.27 14.17
C GLY A 51 -29.19 31.89 14.42
N ARG A 52 -29.93 31.35 13.44
CA ARG A 52 -30.51 30.00 13.50
C ARG A 52 -29.45 28.90 13.40
N LEU A 53 -28.47 29.04 12.52
CA LEU A 53 -27.47 28.01 12.24
C LEU A 53 -26.32 28.00 13.25
N VAL A 54 -25.84 29.17 13.66
CA VAL A 54 -24.60 29.34 14.42
C VAL A 54 -24.86 29.64 15.90
N LEU A 55 -25.76 30.59 16.22
CA LEU A 55 -25.95 31.09 17.58
C LEU A 55 -26.92 30.25 18.44
N LYS A 56 -27.98 29.68 17.85
CA LYS A 56 -28.95 28.84 18.59
C LYS A 56 -28.35 27.46 18.90
N LYS A 57 -27.69 27.31 20.06
CA LYS A 57 -27.10 26.05 20.62
C LYS A 57 -28.06 24.86 20.87
N SER A 58 -29.27 24.85 20.32
CA SER A 58 -30.21 23.76 20.57
C SER A 58 -29.85 22.53 19.74
N LYS A 59 -29.30 21.50 20.39
CA LYS A 59 -28.96 20.15 19.84
C LYS A 59 -30.09 19.46 19.04
N ARG A 60 -31.29 20.04 18.98
CA ARG A 60 -32.48 19.50 18.31
C ARG A 60 -32.95 20.29 17.08
N LYS A 61 -32.41 21.48 16.79
CA LYS A 61 -32.83 22.32 15.65
C LYS A 61 -31.78 22.28 14.55
N LEU A 62 -31.90 21.30 13.66
CA LEU A 62 -31.15 21.26 12.42
C LEU A 62 -31.99 21.94 11.33
N LEU A 63 -31.37 22.74 10.47
CA LEU A 63 -32.08 23.39 9.37
C LEU A 63 -32.41 22.36 8.28
N GLN A 64 -33.55 22.49 7.63
CA GLN A 64 -33.97 21.59 6.55
C GLN A 64 -34.38 22.41 5.33
N PHE A 65 -33.86 22.04 4.15
CA PHE A 65 -34.30 22.64 2.89
C PHE A 65 -35.71 22.19 2.52
N ILE A 66 -36.51 23.11 2.01
CA ILE A 66 -37.86 22.86 1.51
C ILE A 66 -37.95 23.25 0.02
N PRO A 67 -38.61 22.44 -0.81
CA PRO A 67 -38.81 22.73 -2.23
C PRO A 67 -39.80 23.87 -2.45
N ARG A 68 -39.92 24.35 -3.70
CA ARG A 68 -40.85 25.42 -4.07
C ARG A 68 -42.28 25.10 -3.64
N GLY A 69 -42.93 26.03 -2.93
CA GLY A 69 -44.34 25.91 -2.55
C GLY A 69 -45.25 25.98 -3.77
N GLU A 70 -46.18 25.03 -3.91
CA GLU A 70 -47.27 25.11 -4.89
C GLU A 70 -48.26 26.20 -4.47
N SER A 71 -47.95 27.46 -4.78
CA SER A 71 -48.93 28.54 -4.73
C SER A 71 -48.59 29.58 -5.79
N GLU A 72 -49.20 29.42 -6.97
CA GLU A 72 -49.88 30.47 -7.78
C GLU A 72 -50.00 30.04 -9.26
N GLY A 73 -51.24 29.82 -9.73
CA GLY A 73 -51.67 29.67 -11.13
C GLY A 73 -51.29 28.33 -11.79
N THR A 74 -52.19 27.43 -12.17
CA THR A 74 -53.34 27.63 -13.05
C THR A 74 -54.38 26.53 -12.81
N SER A 75 -55.62 26.94 -12.62
CA SER A 75 -56.80 26.09 -12.79
C SER A 75 -56.87 25.57 -14.23
N GLN A 76 -56.64 24.28 -14.43
CA GLN A 76 -57.33 23.50 -15.46
C GLN A 76 -57.40 22.04 -15.04
N SER A 77 -58.65 21.59 -14.98
CA SER A 77 -59.14 20.27 -14.61
C SER A 77 -58.58 19.15 -15.49
N THR A 78 -58.09 18.08 -14.86
CA THR A 78 -58.34 16.72 -15.33
C THR A 78 -58.60 15.82 -14.12
N ASP A 79 -59.83 15.29 -14.07
CA ASP A 79 -60.27 14.25 -13.16
C ASP A 79 -59.31 13.05 -13.16
N SER A 80 -58.92 12.55 -11.99
CA SER A 80 -59.17 11.14 -11.68
C SER A 80 -59.16 10.91 -10.17
N SER A 81 -60.15 10.14 -9.76
CA SER A 81 -60.56 9.87 -8.40
C SER A 81 -59.58 8.96 -7.66
N TYR A 82 -59.15 9.36 -6.46
CA TYR A 82 -58.68 8.42 -5.45
C TYR A 82 -59.48 8.58 -4.16
N LYS A 83 -60.12 7.46 -3.82
CA LYS A 83 -60.98 7.26 -2.66
C LYS A 83 -60.20 7.50 -1.37
N THR A 84 -60.75 8.38 -0.54
CA THR A 84 -60.50 8.45 0.90
C THR A 84 -60.73 7.06 1.51
N THR A 85 -59.70 6.47 2.12
CA THR A 85 -59.90 5.38 3.08
C THR A 85 -59.23 5.75 4.40
N SER A 86 -60.08 5.88 5.41
CA SER A 86 -59.81 6.15 6.81
C SER A 86 -58.90 5.08 7.43
N PHE A 87 -57.88 5.53 8.17
CA PHE A 87 -57.13 4.68 9.10
C PHE A 87 -57.99 4.41 10.34
N ASN A 88 -58.32 3.14 10.58
CA ASN A 88 -58.61 2.63 11.92
C ASN A 88 -57.34 2.00 12.48
N LYS A 89 -57.09 2.30 13.76
CA LYS A 89 -56.10 1.64 14.60
C LYS A 89 -56.61 0.25 15.02
N ASP A 90 -55.64 -0.56 15.43
CA ASP A 90 -55.72 -1.87 16.07
C ASP A 90 -55.78 -3.06 15.10
N GLU A 91 -54.65 -3.75 14.95
CA GLU A 91 -54.49 -5.15 15.40
C GLU A 91 -53.08 -5.69 15.09
N ALA A 92 -52.73 -6.71 15.87
CA ALA A 92 -51.41 -7.29 16.05
C ALA A 92 -50.97 -8.23 14.92
N GLU A 93 -49.69 -8.63 14.99
CA GLU A 93 -49.08 -9.87 14.48
C GLU A 93 -49.71 -10.51 13.24
N GLU A 94 -49.03 -10.39 12.09
CA GLU A 94 -48.75 -11.54 11.21
C GLU A 94 -47.89 -11.09 10.01
N SER A 95 -46.79 -11.81 9.79
CA SER A 95 -45.96 -11.74 8.60
C SER A 95 -46.72 -12.21 7.35
N PRO A 96 -46.70 -11.48 6.21
CA PRO A 96 -47.22 -12.02 4.97
C PRO A 96 -46.09 -12.55 4.07
N THR A 97 -46.15 -13.85 3.88
CA THR A 97 -45.63 -14.64 2.77
C THR A 97 -46.11 -14.07 1.43
N LEU A 98 -45.18 -13.77 0.51
CA LEU A 98 -45.51 -13.40 -0.87
C LEU A 98 -45.65 -14.65 -1.74
N THR A 99 -46.88 -14.90 -2.18
CA THR A 99 -47.22 -15.82 -3.27
C THR A 99 -46.98 -15.16 -4.63
N VAL A 100 -46.06 -15.70 -5.44
CA VAL A 100 -45.91 -15.33 -6.84
C VAL A 100 -46.72 -16.31 -7.70
N ARG A 101 -47.67 -15.79 -8.48
CA ARG A 101 -48.32 -16.48 -9.60
C ARG A 101 -47.54 -16.13 -10.86
N ASP A 102 -46.80 -17.09 -11.41
CA ASP A 102 -46.21 -17.01 -12.75
C ASP A 102 -47.24 -17.27 -13.85
N GLN A 103 -47.08 -16.57 -14.97
CA GLN A 103 -47.51 -17.02 -16.30
C GLN A 103 -46.27 -17.36 -17.16
N PRO A 104 -46.39 -18.26 -18.15
CA PRO A 104 -45.34 -19.21 -18.41
C PRO A 104 -44.50 -18.97 -19.67
N ASN A 105 -43.40 -19.73 -19.69
CA ASN A 105 -42.64 -20.28 -20.82
C ASN A 105 -41.44 -19.51 -21.36
N GLY A 106 -40.25 -20.06 -21.04
CA GLY A 106 -39.36 -20.51 -22.12
C GLY A 106 -37.88 -20.58 -21.79
N ARG A 107 -37.45 -21.70 -21.18
CA ARG A 107 -36.06 -22.27 -21.11
C ARG A 107 -35.05 -21.39 -20.33
N GLU A 108 -34.26 -21.89 -19.37
CA GLU A 108 -33.49 -23.12 -19.32
C GLU A 108 -33.05 -23.44 -17.87
N SER A 109 -32.76 -24.72 -17.67
CA SER A 109 -32.19 -25.47 -16.53
C SER A 109 -31.62 -24.76 -15.28
N THR A 110 -32.19 -25.17 -14.14
CA THR A 110 -31.70 -25.30 -12.75
C THR A 110 -30.23 -25.72 -12.55
N ILE A 111 -29.57 -25.17 -11.52
CA ILE A 111 -29.22 -25.84 -10.23
C ILE A 111 -28.67 -24.80 -9.23
N THR A 112 -29.21 -24.87 -8.02
CA THR A 112 -28.94 -24.12 -6.77
C THR A 112 -27.74 -24.66 -6.00
N VAL A 113 -27.06 -23.83 -5.19
CA VAL A 113 -26.71 -24.15 -3.79
C VAL A 113 -26.63 -22.86 -2.95
N ASP A 114 -27.26 -22.92 -1.78
CA ASP A 114 -27.38 -21.89 -0.76
C ASP A 114 -26.36 -22.09 0.39
N LYS A 115 -26.23 -21.07 1.25
CA LYS A 115 -25.29 -20.93 2.37
C LYS A 115 -25.39 -22.02 3.47
N GLY A 116 -24.25 -22.33 4.13
CA GLY A 116 -24.23 -22.57 5.59
C GLY A 116 -23.21 -23.56 6.20
N ILE A 117 -22.20 -23.00 6.91
CA ILE A 117 -21.60 -23.38 8.22
C ILE A 117 -21.19 -24.86 8.54
N LYS A 118 -19.90 -25.10 8.85
CA LYS A 118 -19.32 -25.59 10.15
C LYS A 118 -17.94 -26.28 10.03
N ILE A 119 -16.98 -25.77 10.82
CA ILE A 119 -16.04 -26.43 11.78
C ILE A 119 -15.25 -27.70 11.39
N ALA A 120 -13.94 -27.60 11.65
CA ALA A 120 -12.93 -28.60 12.12
C ALA A 120 -11.97 -29.32 11.15
N ASP A 121 -10.72 -29.33 11.64
CA ASP A 121 -9.58 -30.26 11.49
C ASP A 121 -8.77 -30.35 10.18
N GLY A 122 -7.45 -30.12 10.34
CA GLY A 122 -6.47 -31.17 10.09
C GLY A 122 -5.72 -31.19 8.75
N GLU A 123 -4.41 -30.97 8.84
CA GLU A 123 -3.34 -31.59 8.05
C GLU A 123 -3.12 -31.20 6.57
N SER A 124 -1.93 -30.65 6.35
CA SER A 124 -0.96 -30.88 5.26
C SER A 124 -1.43 -31.60 3.99
N LEU A 125 -1.09 -31.02 2.83
CA LEU A 125 -0.30 -31.70 1.81
C LEU A 125 0.21 -30.73 0.72
N SER A 126 1.40 -31.08 0.26
CA SER A 126 2.33 -30.40 -0.61
C SER A 126 2.02 -30.52 -2.11
N SER A 127 2.69 -29.65 -2.86
CA SER A 127 3.29 -29.83 -4.20
C SER A 127 2.40 -29.95 -5.45
N SER A 128 2.61 -29.03 -6.41
CA SER A 128 3.22 -29.37 -7.70
C SER A 128 3.57 -28.08 -8.48
N THR A 129 4.85 -27.78 -8.68
CA THR A 129 5.65 -28.01 -9.91
C THR A 129 5.08 -27.36 -11.18
N VAL A 130 5.69 -26.25 -11.62
CA VAL A 130 6.03 -26.03 -13.03
C VAL A 130 7.44 -25.47 -13.09
N SER A 131 8.27 -26.13 -13.89
CA SER A 131 9.69 -25.93 -14.06
C SER A 131 10.00 -24.89 -15.14
N ASP A 132 11.12 -24.21 -14.91
CA ASP A 132 12.00 -23.49 -15.84
C ASP A 132 12.24 -24.15 -17.20
N GLU A 133 12.40 -23.32 -18.24
CA GLU A 133 13.68 -22.99 -18.92
C GLU A 133 13.45 -22.55 -20.39
N LEU A 134 13.96 -21.38 -20.78
CA LEU A 134 14.84 -21.23 -21.95
C LEU A 134 15.35 -19.79 -22.12
N LEU A 135 16.67 -19.66 -21.99
CA LEU A 135 17.50 -18.49 -22.29
C LEU A 135 17.63 -18.29 -23.81
N GLY A 136 17.66 -17.02 -24.23
CA GLY A 136 18.05 -16.60 -25.58
C GLY A 136 18.63 -15.18 -25.54
N ASN A 137 19.94 -15.08 -25.75
CA ASN A 137 20.73 -13.84 -25.82
C ASN A 137 20.21 -12.86 -26.88
N GLY A 138 20.23 -11.57 -26.53
CA GLY A 138 20.08 -10.47 -27.48
C GLY A 138 20.54 -9.16 -26.85
N SER A 139 21.79 -8.78 -27.11
CA SER A 139 22.35 -7.47 -26.78
C SER A 139 21.57 -6.35 -27.47
N LEU A 140 21.11 -5.36 -26.72
CA LEU A 140 20.80 -4.02 -27.22
C LEU A 140 21.23 -3.02 -26.14
N GLU A 141 22.34 -2.35 -26.44
CA GLU A 141 22.76 -1.10 -25.81
C GLU A 141 21.62 -0.09 -25.94
N VAL A 142 21.26 0.58 -24.84
CA VAL A 142 20.48 1.82 -24.88
C VAL A 142 21.24 2.84 -24.06
N ASP A 143 21.79 3.81 -24.78
CA ASP A 143 22.39 5.04 -24.28
C ASP A 143 21.42 5.74 -23.30
N VAL A 144 21.89 5.98 -22.07
CA VAL A 144 21.27 6.92 -21.14
C VAL A 144 21.91 8.27 -21.45
N GLN A 145 21.24 9.04 -22.32
CA GLN A 145 21.55 10.44 -22.52
C GLN A 145 20.65 11.27 -21.62
N ASP A 146 21.30 12.08 -20.78
CA ASP A 146 20.71 13.12 -19.94
C ASP A 146 19.78 14.02 -20.77
N ASP A 147 18.47 13.92 -20.53
CA ASP A 147 17.50 14.95 -20.88
C ASP A 147 16.95 15.55 -19.58
N LEU A 148 17.66 16.56 -19.10
CA LEU A 148 17.12 17.63 -18.25
C LEU A 148 16.11 18.41 -19.10
N SER A 149 14.88 17.91 -19.19
CA SER A 149 13.73 18.68 -19.64
C SER A 149 12.82 18.96 -18.46
N ASP A 150 12.92 20.19 -17.97
CA ASP A 150 11.87 21.02 -17.37
C ASP A 150 10.47 20.37 -17.40
N SER A 151 10.19 19.58 -16.37
CA SER A 151 8.84 19.13 -16.03
C SER A 151 8.47 19.81 -14.73
N GLY A 152 8.18 21.11 -14.83
CA GLY A 152 7.26 21.76 -13.91
C GLY A 152 6.01 20.89 -13.84
N THR A 153 5.95 20.09 -12.77
CA THR A 153 4.79 19.27 -12.48
C THR A 153 3.75 20.29 -12.03
N GLU A 154 2.96 20.80 -12.98
CA GLU A 154 1.72 21.47 -12.67
C GLU A 154 0.95 20.51 -11.77
N ILE A 155 0.80 20.88 -10.50
CA ILE A 155 -0.13 20.24 -9.58
C ILE A 155 -1.47 20.33 -10.30
N SER A 156 -1.89 19.22 -10.92
CA SER A 156 -3.17 19.14 -11.60
C SER A 156 -4.22 19.49 -10.55
N ASN A 157 -4.94 20.57 -10.80
CA ASN A 157 -6.16 20.91 -10.10
C ASN A 157 -7.20 19.83 -10.47
N ASP A 158 -7.03 18.59 -10.02
CA ASP A 158 -8.04 17.53 -10.02
C ASP A 158 -9.06 17.83 -8.93
N PHE A 159 -9.62 19.03 -9.02
CA PHE A 159 -10.83 19.41 -8.32
C PHE A 159 -12.01 18.89 -9.13
N PRO A 160 -13.15 18.62 -8.48
CA PRO A 160 -14.41 18.39 -9.15
C PRO A 160 -14.57 19.31 -10.36
N ASP A 161 -14.51 18.78 -11.57
CA ASP A 161 -14.96 19.54 -12.72
C ASP A 161 -16.45 19.73 -12.47
N ALA A 162 -16.82 20.89 -11.94
CA ALA A 162 -18.19 21.13 -11.53
C ALA A 162 -19.12 21.32 -12.76
N ASN A 163 -18.61 21.02 -13.96
CA ASN A 163 -19.34 20.75 -15.19
C ASN A 163 -19.70 19.27 -15.40
N GLU A 164 -19.34 18.35 -14.48
CA GLU A 164 -19.86 16.99 -14.49
C GLU A 164 -21.40 17.05 -14.53
N THR A 165 -21.93 16.74 -15.70
CA THR A 165 -23.35 16.49 -15.89
C THR A 165 -23.73 15.31 -15.01
N LEU A 166 -24.87 15.42 -14.33
CA LEU A 166 -25.46 14.38 -13.49
C LEU A 166 -25.81 13.08 -14.26
N GLU A 167 -25.32 12.92 -15.50
CA GLU A 167 -25.66 11.87 -16.46
C GLU A 167 -24.68 10.68 -16.44
N GLY A 168 -23.57 10.76 -15.69
CA GLY A 168 -22.50 9.73 -15.68
C GLY A 168 -22.47 8.76 -14.50
N LEU A 169 -23.37 8.87 -13.52
CA LEU A 169 -23.34 8.07 -12.28
C LEU A 169 -24.47 7.02 -12.30
N GLY A 170 -24.12 5.75 -12.06
CA GLY A 170 -24.95 4.56 -12.27
C GLY A 170 -26.27 4.45 -11.47
N PRO A 171 -26.95 3.28 -11.51
CA PRO A 171 -28.37 3.15 -11.13
C PRO A 171 -28.56 3.07 -9.60
N GLU A 172 -28.32 4.18 -8.88
CA GLU A 172 -28.77 4.39 -7.50
C GLU A 172 -30.04 5.28 -7.41
N GLU A 173 -30.77 5.43 -8.52
CA GLU A 173 -32.07 6.13 -8.55
C GLU A 173 -33.12 5.47 -7.63
N SER A 174 -32.92 4.22 -7.23
CA SER A 174 -33.82 3.47 -6.34
C SER A 174 -33.85 3.98 -4.88
N LEU A 175 -32.92 4.85 -4.47
CA LEU A 175 -32.86 5.48 -3.14
C LEU A 175 -33.53 6.86 -3.08
N LEU A 176 -33.98 7.39 -4.22
CA LEU A 176 -34.72 8.64 -4.32
C LEU A 176 -36.20 8.34 -3.99
N TRP A 177 -36.70 8.99 -2.94
CA TRP A 177 -38.11 8.95 -2.51
C TRP A 177 -38.62 10.38 -2.48
N GLU A 178 -39.87 10.66 -2.83
CA GLU A 178 -40.39 12.03 -2.74
C GLU A 178 -40.70 12.38 -1.29
N SER A 179 -40.09 13.45 -0.78
CA SER A 179 -40.45 13.99 0.54
C SER A 179 -41.93 14.39 0.52
N PRO A 180 -42.74 14.00 1.54
CA PRO A 180 -44.13 14.41 1.61
C PRO A 180 -44.20 15.93 1.66
N SER A 181 -45.18 16.49 0.95
CA SER A 181 -45.55 17.89 1.07
C SER A 181 -45.91 18.18 2.53
N LEU A 182 -45.27 19.20 3.11
CA LEU A 182 -45.58 19.70 4.44
C LEU A 182 -46.76 20.68 4.33
N ASP A 183 -47.78 20.53 5.18
CA ASP A 183 -48.93 21.43 5.20
C ASP A 183 -48.48 22.88 5.48
N GLN A 184 -49.11 23.87 4.82
CA GLN A 184 -48.81 25.31 4.98
C GLN A 184 -48.89 25.77 6.44
N GLU A 185 -49.79 25.22 7.26
CA GLU A 185 -49.85 25.54 8.70
C GLU A 185 -48.62 25.07 9.50
N THR A 186 -47.99 23.95 9.11
CA THR A 186 -46.77 23.45 9.76
C THR A 186 -45.51 24.20 9.32
N LEU A 187 -45.51 24.71 8.08
CA LEU A 187 -44.50 25.62 7.54
C LEU A 187 -44.52 26.96 8.27
N GLU A 188 -45.70 27.54 8.48
CA GLU A 188 -45.87 28.81 9.19
C GLU A 188 -45.54 28.72 10.68
N LYS A 189 -45.90 27.60 11.35
CA LYS A 189 -45.58 27.37 12.77
C LYS A 189 -44.10 27.04 13.03
N ASN A 190 -43.34 26.61 12.02
CA ASN A 190 -41.93 26.20 12.14
C ASN A 190 -40.99 26.90 11.14
N LYS A 191 -41.26 28.16 10.77
CA LYS A 191 -40.38 28.97 9.90
C LYS A 191 -38.92 29.00 10.38
N GLU A 192 -38.69 28.85 11.69
CA GLU A 192 -37.36 28.81 12.30
C GLU A 192 -36.46 27.62 11.85
N ILE A 193 -37.02 26.57 11.25
CA ILE A 193 -36.33 25.30 10.98
C ILE A 193 -36.08 25.11 9.48
N PHE A 194 -36.72 25.88 8.60
CA PHE A 194 -36.75 25.62 7.18
C PHE A 194 -36.05 26.69 6.34
N LEU A 195 -35.40 26.26 5.26
CA LEU A 195 -34.77 27.09 4.23
C LEU A 195 -35.49 26.85 2.90
N SER A 196 -36.18 27.86 2.38
CA SER A 196 -36.97 27.73 1.14
C SER A 196 -36.08 27.81 -0.09
N THR A 197 -36.37 26.96 -1.09
CA THR A 197 -35.63 26.84 -2.35
C THR A 197 -36.59 26.85 -3.55
N ASP A 198 -36.12 27.25 -4.72
CA ASP A 198 -36.93 27.25 -5.97
C ASP A 198 -36.99 25.89 -6.66
N LEU A 199 -36.37 24.86 -6.08
CA LEU A 199 -36.23 23.54 -6.70
C LEU A 199 -37.47 22.69 -6.47
N THR A 200 -37.77 21.81 -7.44
CA THR A 200 -38.81 20.78 -7.25
C THR A 200 -38.40 19.78 -6.17
N PRO A 201 -39.33 19.09 -5.49
CA PRO A 201 -39.00 18.11 -4.45
C PRO A 201 -37.97 17.07 -4.91
N SER A 202 -38.16 16.51 -6.11
CA SER A 202 -37.30 15.47 -6.68
C SER A 202 -35.91 16.02 -7.04
N GLU A 203 -35.85 17.24 -7.57
CA GLU A 203 -34.56 17.87 -7.92
C GLU A 203 -33.77 18.29 -6.67
N LEU A 204 -34.43 18.91 -5.68
CA LEU A 204 -33.80 19.30 -4.42
C LEU A 204 -33.20 18.08 -3.74
N GLN A 205 -33.95 16.99 -3.64
CA GLN A 205 -33.46 15.77 -3.02
C GLN A 205 -32.31 15.15 -3.79
N ARG A 206 -32.38 15.12 -5.13
CA ARG A 206 -31.30 14.62 -5.97
C ARG A 206 -30.02 15.43 -5.74
N ARG A 207 -30.11 16.77 -5.77
CA ARG A 207 -28.96 17.65 -5.52
C ARG A 207 -28.39 17.46 -4.12
N LEU A 208 -29.23 17.46 -3.07
CA LEU A 208 -28.77 17.26 -1.69
C LEU A 208 -28.14 15.89 -1.46
N PHE A 209 -28.65 14.84 -2.12
CA PHE A 209 -28.05 13.50 -2.06
C PHE A 209 -26.64 13.51 -2.62
N TYR A 210 -26.46 14.01 -3.85
CA TYR A 210 -25.15 14.07 -4.49
C TYR A 210 -24.18 15.00 -3.77
N ILE A 211 -24.67 16.15 -3.29
CA ILE A 211 -23.85 17.07 -2.48
C ILE A 211 -23.36 16.35 -1.22
N ASN A 212 -24.23 15.66 -0.49
CA ASN A 212 -23.84 14.92 0.70
C ASN A 212 -22.89 13.75 0.41
N GLN A 213 -23.13 12.98 -0.66
CA GLN A 213 -22.25 11.87 -1.05
C GLN A 213 -20.85 12.38 -1.40
N ARG A 214 -20.75 13.43 -2.23
CA ARG A 214 -19.46 14.02 -2.63
C ARG A 214 -18.74 14.68 -1.46
N ALA A 215 -19.46 15.41 -0.59
CA ALA A 215 -18.88 15.99 0.62
C ALA A 215 -18.29 14.92 1.55
N ARG A 216 -18.98 13.79 1.73
CA ARG A 216 -18.48 12.67 2.54
C ARG A 216 -17.26 12.00 1.91
N SER A 217 -17.31 11.70 0.61
CA SER A 217 -16.19 11.10 -0.12
C SER A 217 -14.93 11.96 0.02
N MET A 218 -15.04 13.27 -0.21
CA MET A 218 -13.89 14.18 -0.13
C MET A 218 -13.36 14.30 1.31
N MET A 219 -14.24 14.27 2.31
CA MET A 219 -13.80 14.29 3.71
C MET A 219 -13.14 12.96 4.14
N GLU A 220 -13.58 11.82 3.60
CA GLU A 220 -12.97 10.50 3.87
C GLU A 220 -11.62 10.33 3.14
N GLU A 221 -11.53 10.82 1.91
CA GLU A 221 -10.35 10.70 1.05
C GLU A 221 -9.26 11.71 1.37
N GLN A 222 -9.63 12.98 1.55
CA GLN A 222 -8.70 14.10 1.69
C GLN A 222 -8.72 14.75 3.09
N GLY A 223 -9.64 14.36 3.96
CA GLY A 223 -9.65 14.77 5.37
C GLY A 223 -10.15 16.18 5.67
N TYR A 224 -10.53 16.98 4.67
CA TYR A 224 -10.99 18.37 4.86
C TYR A 224 -12.43 18.62 4.42
N ASN A 225 -13.03 19.69 4.96
CA ASN A 225 -14.39 20.09 4.62
C ASN A 225 -14.43 20.99 3.38
N ILE A 226 -15.22 20.60 2.39
CA ILE A 226 -15.46 21.36 1.15
C ILE A 226 -16.84 21.99 1.07
N LEU A 227 -17.75 21.64 1.97
CA LEU A 227 -19.14 22.08 1.89
C LEU A 227 -19.35 23.32 2.74
N TYR A 228 -19.73 24.43 2.09
CA TYR A 228 -19.99 25.70 2.75
C TYR A 228 -21.34 26.26 2.37
N LEU A 229 -21.95 26.96 3.33
CA LEU A 229 -23.05 27.87 3.10
C LEU A 229 -22.45 29.27 2.88
N ALA A 230 -22.40 29.68 1.62
CA ALA A 230 -21.99 31.02 1.23
C ALA A 230 -23.13 32.00 1.46
N MET A 231 -22.85 33.09 2.16
CA MET A 231 -23.80 34.15 2.50
C MET A 231 -23.23 35.52 2.10
N GLY A 232 -24.06 36.33 1.46
CA GLY A 232 -23.65 37.62 0.92
C GLY A 232 -22.73 37.45 -0.29
N PHE A 233 -23.00 38.19 -1.35
CA PHE A 233 -22.23 38.12 -2.59
C PHE A 233 -21.85 39.51 -3.06
N LEU A 234 -20.57 39.70 -3.38
CA LEU A 234 -20.12 40.88 -4.09
C LEU A 234 -20.29 40.66 -5.58
N LYS A 235 -21.12 41.49 -6.21
CA LYS A 235 -21.11 41.66 -7.65
C LYS A 235 -19.99 42.63 -8.02
N TRP A 236 -19.04 42.20 -8.84
CA TRP A 236 -17.90 43.02 -9.26
C TRP A 236 -17.58 42.82 -10.74
N GLN A 237 -16.80 43.75 -11.31
CA GLN A 237 -16.38 43.73 -12.71
C GLN A 237 -14.88 44.03 -12.82
N GLU A 238 -14.24 43.47 -13.85
CA GLU A 238 -12.83 43.70 -14.13
C GLU A 238 -12.64 44.93 -15.03
N ASN A 239 -11.82 45.88 -14.60
CA ASN A 239 -11.53 47.08 -15.40
C ASN A 239 -10.71 46.79 -16.69
N ASN A 240 -10.06 45.61 -16.79
CA ASN A 240 -9.06 45.30 -17.81
C ASN A 240 -9.54 44.38 -18.97
N GLY A 241 -10.83 44.39 -19.33
CA GLY A 241 -11.22 44.08 -20.72
C GLY A 241 -12.06 42.83 -20.99
N THR A 242 -12.55 42.09 -19.99
CA THR A 242 -13.67 41.15 -20.21
C THR A 242 -14.96 41.72 -19.62
N PRO A 243 -15.92 42.17 -20.46
CA PRO A 243 -17.22 42.59 -19.96
C PRO A 243 -18.00 41.38 -19.45
N GLY A 244 -18.24 41.33 -18.15
CA GLY A 244 -19.03 40.29 -17.50
C GLY A 244 -19.20 40.58 -16.03
N ASP A 245 -20.44 40.53 -15.56
CA ASP A 245 -20.76 40.57 -14.13
C ASP A 245 -20.19 39.32 -13.46
N ARG A 246 -19.42 39.50 -12.39
CA ARG A 246 -18.89 38.42 -11.57
C ARG A 246 -19.54 38.49 -10.21
N GLU A 247 -19.81 37.33 -9.62
CA GLU A 247 -20.30 37.24 -8.24
C GLU A 247 -19.27 36.48 -7.41
N ALA A 248 -18.94 36.97 -6.23
CA ALA A 248 -18.02 36.32 -5.30
C ALA A 248 -18.67 36.24 -3.92
N PRO A 249 -18.65 35.09 -3.23
CA PRO A 249 -19.21 34.98 -1.89
C PRO A 249 -18.41 35.84 -0.91
N LEU A 250 -19.04 36.37 0.14
CA LEU A 250 -18.38 37.20 1.15
C LEU A 250 -18.10 36.42 2.43
N ILE A 251 -19.12 35.71 2.94
CA ILE A 251 -19.04 34.93 4.18
C ILE A 251 -19.28 33.46 3.83
N LEU A 252 -18.44 32.56 4.34
CA LEU A 252 -18.55 31.12 4.11
C LEU A 252 -18.61 30.37 5.43
N ILE A 253 -19.75 29.74 5.68
CA ILE A 253 -19.98 28.94 6.89
C ILE A 253 -19.73 27.47 6.56
N PRO A 254 -18.79 26.77 7.23
CA PRO A 254 -18.56 25.34 7.01
C PRO A 254 -19.75 24.52 7.52
N VAL A 255 -20.39 23.75 6.65
CA VAL A 255 -21.63 23.03 6.98
C VAL A 255 -21.56 21.57 6.57
N GLU A 256 -22.37 20.74 7.22
CA GLU A 256 -22.52 19.32 6.93
C GLU A 256 -23.98 18.97 6.71
N LEU A 257 -24.22 18.02 5.79
CA LEU A 257 -25.52 17.41 5.59
C LEU A 257 -25.62 16.09 6.37
N GLU A 258 -26.63 15.98 7.22
CA GLU A 258 -26.95 14.76 7.95
C GLU A 258 -28.26 14.15 7.46
N ARG A 259 -28.26 12.82 7.32
CA ARG A 259 -29.45 12.03 7.03
C ARG A 259 -29.57 10.89 8.04
N ARG A 260 -30.62 10.89 8.86
CA ARG A 260 -30.83 9.88 9.93
C ARG A 260 -31.53 8.60 9.47
N ARG A 261 -32.23 8.64 8.33
CA ARG A 261 -33.00 7.51 7.78
C ARG A 261 -32.90 7.50 6.25
N VAL A 262 -32.93 6.32 5.64
CA VAL A 262 -32.85 6.13 4.17
C VAL A 262 -33.97 6.84 3.40
N LYS A 263 -35.12 7.08 4.05
CA LYS A 263 -36.23 7.93 3.55
C LYS A 263 -36.46 9.16 4.43
N GLY A 264 -35.38 9.70 5.01
CA GLY A 264 -35.42 10.94 5.79
C GLY A 264 -35.01 12.14 4.95
N SER A 265 -35.41 13.33 5.38
CA SER A 265 -34.92 14.60 4.86
C SER A 265 -33.45 14.84 5.23
N PHE A 266 -32.74 15.56 4.37
CA PHE A 266 -31.41 16.07 4.68
C PHE A 266 -31.52 17.27 5.62
N LYS A 267 -30.64 17.28 6.61
CA LYS A 267 -30.60 18.31 7.65
C LYS A 267 -29.23 18.96 7.65
N LEU A 268 -29.19 20.28 7.55
CA LEU A 268 -28.00 21.10 7.55
C LEU A 268 -27.57 21.41 8.98
N ARG A 269 -26.28 21.30 9.24
CA ARG A 269 -25.65 21.59 10.54
C ARG A 269 -24.34 22.32 10.32
N TRP A 270 -24.06 23.33 11.14
CA TRP A 270 -22.72 23.92 11.21
C TRP A 270 -21.72 22.89 11.78
N THR A 271 -20.55 22.77 11.17
CA THR A 271 -19.52 21.81 11.62
C THR A 271 -19.00 22.19 13.01
N GLY A 272 -18.99 23.48 13.34
CA GLY A 272 -18.38 24.05 14.54
C GLY A 272 -17.00 24.65 14.27
N GLU A 273 -16.51 24.57 13.02
CA GLU A 273 -15.30 25.23 12.55
C GLU A 273 -15.51 26.73 12.36
N ASP A 274 -14.42 27.49 12.35
CA ASP A 274 -14.46 28.94 12.20
C ASP A 274 -15.08 29.35 10.86
N ILE A 275 -15.83 30.44 10.89
CA ILE A 275 -16.49 31.02 9.72
C ILE A 275 -15.49 31.92 9.03
N ILE A 276 -15.35 31.76 7.72
CA ILE A 276 -14.24 32.35 6.95
C ILE A 276 -14.82 33.41 6.01
N SER A 277 -14.15 34.56 5.89
CA SER A 277 -14.38 35.50 4.79
C SER A 277 -13.71 35.00 3.51
N ASN A 278 -14.06 35.58 2.37
CA ASN A 278 -13.42 35.22 1.12
C ASN A 278 -12.07 35.94 0.92
N ILE A 279 -10.98 35.33 1.40
CA ILE A 279 -9.65 35.94 1.27
C ILE A 279 -9.17 36.00 -0.18
N SER A 280 -9.53 35.04 -1.04
CA SER A 280 -9.19 35.13 -2.47
C SER A 280 -9.73 36.42 -3.08
N LEU A 281 -10.95 36.80 -2.70
CA LEU A 281 -11.53 38.09 -3.06
C LEU A 281 -10.78 39.26 -2.42
N GLN A 282 -10.49 39.24 -1.11
CA GLN A 282 -9.73 40.30 -0.44
C GLN A 282 -8.37 40.54 -1.14
N ALA A 283 -7.61 39.48 -1.41
CA ALA A 283 -6.34 39.53 -2.14
C ALA A 283 -6.51 40.09 -3.55
N LYS A 284 -7.60 39.70 -4.26
CA LYS A 284 -7.85 40.21 -5.61
C LYS A 284 -8.25 41.68 -5.63
N LEU A 285 -8.96 42.15 -4.61
CA LEU A 285 -9.42 43.53 -4.50
C LEU A 285 -8.30 44.50 -4.08
N LEU A 286 -7.27 44.01 -3.39
CA LEU A 286 -6.03 44.75 -3.15
C LEU A 286 -5.34 45.19 -4.46
N ASP A 287 -5.39 44.39 -5.54
CA ASP A 287 -4.89 44.79 -6.88
C ASP A 287 -5.59 46.05 -7.41
N TYR A 288 -6.84 46.31 -6.96
CA TYR A 288 -7.65 47.46 -7.33
C TYR A 288 -7.61 48.58 -6.27
N GLY A 289 -6.81 48.41 -5.22
CA GLY A 289 -6.70 49.37 -4.12
C GLY A 289 -7.90 49.40 -3.17
N VAL A 290 -8.70 48.33 -3.15
CA VAL A 290 -9.83 48.17 -2.22
C VAL A 290 -9.45 47.19 -1.12
N GLU A 291 -9.39 47.70 0.12
CA GLU A 291 -9.19 46.89 1.32
C GLU A 291 -10.57 46.53 1.91
N LEU A 292 -10.86 45.23 1.93
CA LEU A 292 -12.05 44.72 2.61
C LEU A 292 -11.79 44.57 4.10
N PRO A 293 -12.78 44.84 4.97
CA PRO A 293 -12.66 44.60 6.40
C PRO A 293 -12.48 43.10 6.69
N ASP A 294 -11.79 42.79 7.78
CA ASP A 294 -11.73 41.43 8.30
C ASP A 294 -13.07 41.01 8.92
N PHE A 295 -13.42 39.74 8.73
CA PHE A 295 -14.64 39.18 9.32
C PHE A 295 -14.33 38.53 10.67
N GLU A 296 -14.72 39.18 11.75
CA GLU A 296 -14.77 38.57 13.07
C GLU A 296 -16.15 37.95 13.33
N MET A 297 -16.19 36.74 13.91
CA MET A 297 -17.44 36.02 14.17
C MET A 297 -18.39 36.85 15.07
N PRO A 298 -19.54 37.33 14.55
CA PRO A 298 -20.41 38.20 15.32
C PRO A 298 -21.15 37.43 16.42
N ARG A 299 -21.27 38.04 17.60
CA ARG A 299 -22.01 37.46 18.75
C ARG A 299 -23.52 37.60 18.62
N THR A 300 -23.97 38.46 17.71
CA THR A 300 -25.36 38.80 17.46
C THR A 300 -25.68 38.55 15.98
N PRO A 301 -26.93 38.18 15.63
CA PRO A 301 -27.38 38.03 14.25
C PRO A 301 -27.07 39.25 13.37
N GLU A 302 -27.29 40.45 13.91
CA GLU A 302 -27.19 41.72 13.19
C GLU A 302 -25.74 42.05 12.78
N GLY A 303 -24.73 41.46 13.43
CA GLY A 303 -23.33 41.70 13.08
C GLY A 303 -22.92 41.17 11.70
N VAL A 304 -23.73 40.26 11.11
CA VAL A 304 -23.54 39.85 9.71
C VAL A 304 -23.91 40.97 8.75
N ASP A 305 -25.01 41.67 9.02
CA ASP A 305 -25.48 42.78 8.19
C ASP A 305 -24.54 43.99 8.35
N GLU A 306 -24.07 44.26 9.57
CA GLU A 306 -23.04 45.29 9.84
C GLU A 306 -21.76 45.06 9.01
N TYR A 307 -21.31 43.81 8.87
CA TYR A 307 -20.16 43.49 8.04
C TYR A 307 -20.42 43.74 6.55
N LEU A 308 -21.61 43.39 6.05
CA LEU A 308 -21.98 43.64 4.66
C LEU A 308 -22.10 45.14 4.36
N ASP A 309 -22.59 45.92 5.31
CA ASP A 309 -22.62 47.38 5.24
C ASP A 309 -21.21 47.97 5.18
N GLN A 310 -20.27 47.49 6.01
CA GLN A 310 -18.86 47.90 5.95
C GLN A 310 -18.21 47.56 4.61
N VAL A 311 -18.47 46.35 4.09
CA VAL A 311 -18.00 45.95 2.76
C VAL A 311 -18.59 46.87 1.68
N SER A 312 -19.88 47.22 1.79
CA SER A 312 -20.57 48.15 0.89
C SER A 312 -19.95 49.56 0.92
N GLU A 313 -19.53 50.02 2.10
CA GLU A 313 -18.82 51.30 2.28
C GLU A 313 -17.45 51.28 1.59
N SER A 314 -16.66 50.21 1.77
CA SER A 314 -15.34 50.04 1.14
C SER A 314 -15.39 50.03 -0.39
N ILE A 315 -16.46 49.50 -1.00
CA ILE A 315 -16.60 49.41 -2.46
C ILE A 315 -17.31 50.63 -3.08
N SER A 316 -17.78 51.58 -2.27
CA SER A 316 -18.65 52.69 -2.72
C SER A 316 -18.02 53.58 -3.81
N HIS A 317 -16.69 53.58 -3.92
CA HIS A 317 -15.94 54.32 -4.93
C HIS A 317 -15.93 53.66 -6.32
N GLU A 318 -16.23 52.36 -6.41
CA GLU A 318 -16.20 51.59 -7.65
C GLU A 318 -17.56 51.60 -8.35
N LYS A 319 -17.54 51.76 -9.68
CA LYS A 319 -18.76 51.79 -10.49
C LYS A 319 -19.19 50.37 -10.84
N ASN A 320 -20.48 50.08 -10.69
CA ASN A 320 -21.11 48.78 -11.00
C ASN A 320 -20.80 47.64 -10.01
N TRP A 321 -20.23 47.96 -8.83
CA TRP A 321 -20.07 46.97 -7.76
C TRP A 321 -21.25 47.07 -6.79
N GLU A 322 -21.77 45.91 -6.38
CA GLU A 322 -23.01 45.83 -5.57
C GLU A 322 -22.92 44.64 -4.62
N VAL A 323 -23.20 44.84 -3.34
CA VAL A 323 -23.40 43.73 -2.38
C VAL A 323 -24.82 43.19 -2.55
N ARG A 324 -24.96 41.87 -2.62
CA ARG A 324 -26.23 41.15 -2.81
C ARG A 324 -26.45 40.15 -1.69
N ASP A 325 -27.66 40.16 -1.14
CA ASP A 325 -28.07 39.26 -0.06
C ASP A 325 -28.52 37.91 -0.61
N LYS A 326 -27.58 37.17 -1.19
CA LYS A 326 -27.82 35.81 -1.69
C LYS A 326 -27.19 34.78 -0.76
N VAL A 327 -27.81 33.60 -0.70
CA VAL A 327 -27.30 32.45 0.06
C VAL A 327 -27.28 31.22 -0.83
N TYR A 328 -26.12 30.57 -0.90
CA TYR A 328 -25.92 29.34 -1.66
C TYR A 328 -25.24 28.28 -0.81
N LEU A 329 -25.74 27.05 -0.90
CA LEU A 329 -25.02 25.86 -0.49
C LEU A 329 -24.21 25.33 -1.68
N GLY A 330 -22.91 25.16 -1.50
CA GLY A 330 -22.02 24.70 -2.57
C GLY A 330 -20.65 24.25 -2.07
N PHE A 331 -19.83 23.84 -3.03
CA PHE A 331 -18.46 23.41 -2.75
C PHE A 331 -17.47 24.55 -2.95
N PHE A 332 -16.65 24.79 -1.93
CA PHE A 332 -15.61 25.81 -1.95
C PHE A 332 -14.32 25.21 -1.40
N SER A 333 -13.19 25.50 -2.04
CA SER A 333 -11.88 24.95 -1.67
C SER A 333 -11.01 26.03 -1.04
N PHE A 334 -10.55 25.80 0.18
CA PHE A 334 -9.70 26.71 0.95
C PHE A 334 -8.37 26.09 1.38
N THR A 335 -8.05 24.86 0.94
CA THR A 335 -6.81 24.19 1.35
C THR A 335 -5.58 25.04 1.05
N LYS A 336 -5.54 25.67 -0.12
CA LYS A 336 -4.46 26.58 -0.52
C LYS A 336 -4.41 27.85 0.33
N PHE A 337 -5.53 28.31 0.88
CA PHE A 337 -5.56 29.48 1.74
C PHE A 337 -4.98 29.21 3.13
N VAL A 338 -5.31 28.08 3.76
CA VAL A 338 -4.72 27.71 5.05
C VAL A 338 -3.20 27.67 4.92
N MET A 339 -2.69 27.03 3.86
CA MET A 339 -1.26 27.03 3.54
C MET A 339 -0.71 28.43 3.25
N TYR A 340 -1.45 29.29 2.54
CA TYR A 340 -1.05 30.69 2.28
C TYR A 340 -0.84 31.49 3.57
N LYS A 341 -1.70 31.27 4.57
CA LYS A 341 -1.61 31.92 5.87
C LYS A 341 -0.50 31.32 6.74
N ASP A 342 -0.33 30.00 6.70
CA ASP A 342 0.74 29.32 7.44
C ASP A 342 2.14 29.70 6.93
N LEU A 343 2.25 30.05 5.63
CA LEU A 343 3.48 30.57 5.01
C LEU A 343 3.66 32.08 5.18
N ASP A 344 2.79 32.76 5.93
CA ASP A 344 2.96 34.18 6.25
C ASP A 344 4.09 34.37 7.26
N PRO A 345 5.17 35.12 6.94
CA PRO A 345 6.28 35.35 7.86
C PRO A 345 5.84 35.92 9.21
N ASP A 346 4.81 36.77 9.21
CA ASP A 346 4.25 37.39 10.43
C ASP A 346 3.54 36.38 11.35
N SER A 347 3.18 35.20 10.85
CA SER A 347 2.53 34.14 11.65
C SER A 347 3.53 33.30 12.45
N TRP A 348 4.84 33.46 12.23
CA TRP A 348 5.89 32.69 12.88
C TRP A 348 6.48 33.43 14.10
N PRO A 349 6.94 32.71 15.14
CA PRO A 349 7.54 33.34 16.32
C PRO A 349 8.79 34.14 15.96
N GLU A 350 8.96 35.33 16.55
CA GLU A 350 10.14 36.18 16.34
C GLU A 350 11.47 35.45 16.65
N ASP A 351 11.45 34.50 17.59
CA ASP A 351 12.60 33.70 18.01
C ASP A 351 12.99 32.58 17.01
N MET A 352 12.11 32.24 16.07
CA MET A 352 12.35 31.23 15.04
C MET A 352 11.58 31.62 13.77
N PRO A 353 12.07 32.64 13.03
CA PRO A 353 11.48 33.03 11.78
C PRO A 353 11.64 31.90 10.75
N LEU A 354 10.75 31.90 9.77
CA LEU A 354 10.60 30.82 8.81
C LEU A 354 11.89 30.53 8.01
N GLU A 355 12.69 31.56 7.72
CA GLU A 355 13.96 31.39 6.99
C GLU A 355 15.08 30.85 7.86
N GLU A 356 14.98 30.96 9.19
CA GLU A 356 15.99 30.48 10.12
C GLU A 356 15.79 29.01 10.52
N ASN A 357 14.60 28.47 10.26
CA ASN A 357 14.23 27.10 10.58
C ASN A 357 15.16 26.07 9.88
N PRO A 358 15.83 25.17 10.63
CA PRO A 358 16.77 24.20 10.06
C PRO A 358 16.16 23.28 9.00
N LEU A 359 14.91 22.84 9.17
CA LEU A 359 14.22 21.95 8.22
C LEU A 359 13.91 22.67 6.92
N ILE A 360 13.43 23.91 7.02
CA ILE A 360 13.09 24.72 5.85
C ILE A 360 14.36 25.04 5.07
N LYS A 361 15.44 25.41 5.77
CA LYS A 361 16.77 25.55 5.15
C LYS A 361 17.21 24.27 4.45
N ALA A 362 17.10 23.11 5.09
CA ALA A 362 17.51 21.84 4.50
C ALA A 362 16.72 21.49 3.21
N ILE A 363 15.46 21.95 3.09
CA ILE A 363 14.64 21.75 1.89
C ILE A 363 15.07 22.69 0.75
N PHE A 364 15.31 23.98 1.04
CA PHE A 364 15.61 25.00 0.02
C PHE A 364 17.09 25.11 -0.35
N ASP A 365 17.96 24.84 0.61
CA ASP A 365 19.41 24.82 0.48
C ASP A 365 19.92 23.56 1.20
N PRO A 366 19.84 22.39 0.54
CA PRO A 366 20.43 21.15 1.04
C PRO A 366 21.95 21.30 0.97
N THR A 367 22.48 22.13 1.86
CA THR A 367 23.90 22.13 2.19
C THR A 367 24.20 20.72 2.66
N GLU A 368 25.27 20.12 2.12
CA GLU A 368 25.83 18.87 2.61
C GLU A 368 26.38 19.10 4.04
N GLU A 369 25.53 19.42 5.00
CA GLU A 369 25.81 19.04 6.37
C GLU A 369 25.83 17.51 6.33
N GLU A 370 27.04 16.96 6.42
CA GLU A 370 27.33 15.54 6.59
C GLU A 370 26.57 15.04 7.83
N LEU A 371 25.28 14.77 7.69
CA LEU A 371 24.53 13.97 8.64
C LEU A 371 25.30 12.65 8.70
N GLY A 372 25.93 12.41 9.86
CA GLY A 372 26.70 11.20 10.08
C GLY A 372 25.89 9.97 9.69
N PRO A 373 26.54 8.85 9.32
CA PRO A 373 25.83 7.68 8.82
C PRO A 373 24.67 7.30 9.76
N GLY A 374 23.50 7.06 9.17
CA GLY A 374 22.33 6.50 9.85
C GLY A 374 22.67 5.26 10.66
N PHE A 375 21.78 4.87 11.56
CA PHE A 375 21.91 3.61 12.25
C PHE A 375 21.90 2.48 11.20
N GLN A 376 22.95 1.67 11.16
CA GLN A 376 23.05 0.61 10.15
C GLN A 376 22.26 -0.61 10.59
N GLU A 377 21.56 -1.25 9.65
CA GLU A 377 20.75 -2.45 9.92
C GLU A 377 21.55 -3.59 10.56
N ASN A 378 22.82 -3.74 10.18
CA ASN A 378 23.71 -4.75 10.74
C ASN A 378 24.20 -4.45 12.17
N GLN A 379 23.87 -3.28 12.72
CA GLN A 379 24.25 -2.87 14.07
C GLN A 379 23.12 -3.08 15.09
N VAL A 380 21.90 -3.40 14.63
CA VAL A 380 20.71 -3.63 15.49
C VAL A 380 21.04 -4.65 16.58
N ASP A 381 21.62 -5.78 16.20
CA ASP A 381 21.87 -6.86 17.14
C ASP A 381 23.08 -6.64 18.05
N VAL A 382 23.96 -5.69 17.72
CA VAL A 382 25.21 -5.46 18.45
C VAL A 382 25.12 -4.26 19.38
N LYS A 383 24.42 -3.19 18.96
CA LYS A 383 24.39 -1.92 19.70
C LYS A 383 23.15 -1.73 20.58
N LEU A 384 22.04 -2.38 20.26
CA LEU A 384 20.80 -2.22 21.03
C LEU A 384 20.75 -3.22 22.18
N SER A 385 20.69 -2.73 23.41
CA SER A 385 20.26 -3.53 24.56
C SER A 385 18.75 -3.70 24.52
N SER A 386 18.28 -4.85 25.00
CA SER A 386 16.85 -5.13 25.10
C SER A 386 16.13 -4.25 26.12
N GLU A 387 16.86 -3.64 27.06
CA GLU A 387 16.30 -2.70 28.04
C GLU A 387 15.90 -1.35 27.42
N ASP A 388 16.57 -0.95 26.32
CA ASP A 388 16.42 0.35 25.67
C ASP A 388 15.46 0.33 24.46
N VAL A 389 14.71 -0.77 24.30
CA VAL A 389 13.82 -1.04 23.16
C VAL A 389 12.39 -1.23 23.64
N TYR A 390 11.49 -0.37 23.20
CA TYR A 390 10.07 -0.35 23.57
C TYR A 390 9.16 -0.64 22.37
N HIS A 391 9.60 -1.51 21.46
CA HIS A 391 8.79 -1.95 20.32
C HIS A 391 7.58 -2.73 20.81
N VAL A 392 6.39 -2.33 20.35
CA VAL A 392 5.10 -2.92 20.70
C VAL A 392 4.55 -3.87 19.64
N MET A 393 5.19 -3.87 18.47
CA MET A 393 4.88 -4.70 17.30
C MET A 393 6.19 -5.23 16.71
N ASP A 394 6.12 -6.30 15.92
CA ASP A 394 7.30 -6.83 15.24
C ASP A 394 7.98 -5.75 14.36
N ALA A 395 9.30 -5.80 14.22
CA ALA A 395 10.03 -4.92 13.34
C ALA A 395 11.22 -5.65 12.71
N ASP A 396 11.45 -5.42 11.42
CA ASP A 396 12.67 -5.89 10.75
C ASP A 396 13.85 -4.94 10.99
N SER A 397 15.06 -5.35 10.59
CA SER A 397 16.29 -4.57 10.81
C SER A 397 16.24 -3.17 10.20
N SER A 398 15.57 -3.00 9.05
CA SER A 398 15.43 -1.72 8.37
C SER A 398 14.46 -0.78 9.11
N GLN A 399 13.36 -1.32 9.63
CA GLN A 399 12.41 -0.58 10.44
C GLN A 399 13.00 -0.17 11.79
N ILE A 400 13.80 -1.05 12.42
CA ILE A 400 14.48 -0.73 13.68
C ILE A 400 15.52 0.37 13.48
N ALA A 401 16.28 0.34 12.37
CA ALA A 401 17.23 1.40 12.04
C ALA A 401 16.55 2.78 11.94
N VAL A 402 15.40 2.85 11.28
CA VAL A 402 14.58 4.08 11.21
C VAL A 402 14.16 4.55 12.60
N ILE A 403 13.64 3.65 13.44
CA ILE A 403 13.20 4.00 14.81
C ILE A 403 14.38 4.55 15.63
N GLU A 404 15.55 3.91 15.53
CA GLU A 404 16.74 4.33 16.25
C GLU A 404 17.27 5.68 15.76
N ASP A 405 17.18 5.98 14.45
CA ASP A 405 17.55 7.28 13.92
C ASP A 405 16.64 8.41 14.43
N VAL A 406 15.32 8.21 14.46
CA VAL A 406 14.40 9.19 15.06
C VAL A 406 14.64 9.35 16.56
N LYS A 407 14.95 8.26 17.27
CA LYS A 407 15.29 8.29 18.70
C LYS A 407 16.54 9.13 18.99
N HIS A 408 17.49 9.19 18.07
CA HIS A 408 18.64 10.08 18.14
C HIS A 408 18.33 11.53 17.74
N GLY A 409 17.06 11.86 17.48
CA GLY A 409 16.61 13.19 17.10
C GLY A 409 16.89 13.56 15.65
N ARG A 410 17.07 12.57 14.76
CA ARG A 410 17.26 12.83 13.33
C ARG A 410 15.92 12.98 12.62
N ASP A 411 15.85 13.96 11.73
CA ASP A 411 14.77 14.12 10.78
C ASP A 411 15.02 13.24 9.55
N LEU A 412 14.01 12.49 9.11
CA LEU A 412 14.18 11.48 8.06
C LEU A 412 12.93 11.34 7.19
N VAL A 413 13.18 10.96 5.93
CA VAL A 413 12.15 10.61 4.95
C VAL A 413 12.25 9.11 4.70
N VAL A 414 11.16 8.38 4.97
CA VAL A 414 11.11 6.92 4.82
C VAL A 414 10.20 6.57 3.65
N GLU A 415 10.79 5.98 2.63
CA GLU A 415 10.05 5.43 1.51
C GLU A 415 9.87 3.92 1.70
N GLY A 416 8.64 3.44 1.50
CA GLY A 416 8.33 2.01 1.60
C GLY A 416 7.28 1.60 0.59
N PRO A 417 7.50 0.55 -0.22
CA PRO A 417 6.49 -0.06 -1.08
C PRO A 417 5.19 -0.45 -0.32
N PRO A 418 4.04 -0.64 -1.00
CA PRO A 418 2.82 -1.10 -0.34
C PRO A 418 3.05 -2.48 0.32
N GLY A 419 2.55 -2.66 1.54
CA GLY A 419 2.69 -3.91 2.29
C GLY A 419 3.94 -4.04 3.17
N THR A 420 4.88 -3.08 3.14
CA THR A 420 6.13 -3.09 3.93
C THR A 420 5.98 -2.73 5.41
N GLY A 421 4.77 -2.76 5.96
CA GLY A 421 4.56 -2.51 7.39
C GLY A 421 4.75 -1.06 7.84
N LYS A 422 4.70 -0.04 6.97
CA LYS A 422 4.84 1.39 7.36
C LYS A 422 4.04 1.79 8.60
N SER A 423 2.75 1.40 8.68
CA SER A 423 1.91 1.69 9.84
C SER A 423 2.40 1.00 11.12
N GLN A 424 3.07 -0.14 11.00
CA GLN A 424 3.69 -0.86 12.11
C GLN A 424 4.91 -0.10 12.62
N THR A 425 5.77 0.38 11.72
CA THR A 425 6.92 1.23 12.04
C THR A 425 6.48 2.51 12.76
N ILE A 426 5.40 3.16 12.28
CA ILE A 426 4.83 4.35 12.94
C ILE A 426 4.37 4.04 14.37
N VAL A 427 3.67 2.92 14.58
CA VAL A 427 3.19 2.51 15.91
C VAL A 427 4.35 2.26 16.87
N ASN A 428 5.38 1.54 16.41
CA ASN A 428 6.59 1.32 17.21
C ASN A 428 7.30 2.63 17.52
N LEU A 429 7.40 3.54 16.54
CA LEU A 429 8.02 4.84 16.75
C LEU A 429 7.27 5.68 17.80
N ILE A 430 5.94 5.71 17.74
CA ILE A 430 5.11 6.38 18.74
C ILE A 430 5.35 5.79 20.12
N ALA A 431 5.32 4.46 20.25
CA ALA A 431 5.56 3.77 21.52
C ALA A 431 6.95 4.10 22.10
N GLU A 432 7.97 4.08 21.25
CA GLU A 432 9.37 4.35 21.60
C GLU A 432 9.58 5.79 22.10
N LEU A 433 8.93 6.77 21.46
CA LEU A 433 8.97 8.17 21.88
C LEU A 433 8.15 8.41 23.15
N LEU A 434 6.99 7.76 23.29
CA LEU A 434 6.18 7.84 24.50
C LEU A 434 6.90 7.26 25.72
N ALA A 435 7.61 6.15 25.56
CA ALA A 435 8.40 5.54 26.64
C ALA A 435 9.49 6.49 27.18
N ARG A 436 10.02 7.38 26.34
CA ARG A 436 10.97 8.43 26.74
C ARG A 436 10.32 9.68 27.35
N GLY A 437 9.00 9.74 27.42
CA GLY A 437 8.25 10.89 27.91
C GLY A 437 8.10 12.02 26.89
N ASN A 438 8.33 11.76 25.60
CA ASN A 438 8.13 12.74 24.54
C ASN A 438 6.63 12.84 24.18
N THR A 439 6.21 14.02 23.73
CA THR A 439 4.89 14.23 23.12
C THR A 439 4.99 14.02 21.61
N VAL A 440 4.08 13.24 21.02
CA VAL A 440 4.10 12.92 19.59
C VAL A 440 2.85 13.47 18.91
N LEU A 441 3.04 14.25 17.84
CA LEU A 441 1.96 14.67 16.94
C LEU A 441 2.03 13.84 15.66
N PHE A 442 1.03 12.99 15.45
CA PHE A 442 0.89 12.21 14.22
C PHE A 442 -0.10 12.90 13.26
N VAL A 443 0.38 13.25 12.06
CA VAL A 443 -0.41 13.93 11.02
C VAL A 443 -0.44 13.07 9.77
N SER A 444 -1.61 12.98 9.13
CA SER A 444 -1.80 12.30 7.86
C SER A 444 -2.92 12.97 7.08
N GLU A 445 -2.78 13.03 5.75
CA GLU A 445 -3.82 13.53 4.84
C GLU A 445 -5.07 12.63 4.87
N LYS A 446 -4.87 11.31 4.91
CA LYS A 446 -5.97 10.34 4.82
C LYS A 446 -6.46 9.92 6.20
N MET A 447 -7.77 10.00 6.41
CA MET A 447 -8.43 9.53 7.65
C MET A 447 -8.16 8.04 7.90
N ALA A 448 -8.20 7.22 6.86
CA ALA A 448 -7.97 5.77 6.98
C ALA A 448 -6.59 5.44 7.59
N ALA A 449 -5.54 6.22 7.30
CA ALA A 449 -4.22 6.00 7.88
C ALA A 449 -4.20 6.33 9.39
N LEU A 450 -4.90 7.40 9.80
CA LEU A 450 -5.07 7.77 11.22
C LEU A 450 -5.82 6.65 11.97
N GLU A 451 -6.93 6.16 11.41
CA GLU A 451 -7.74 5.09 12.00
C GLU A 451 -6.97 3.77 12.13
N VAL A 452 -6.16 3.39 11.12
CA VAL A 452 -5.33 2.17 11.17
C VAL A 452 -4.27 2.24 12.26
N VAL A 453 -3.55 3.36 12.36
CA VAL A 453 -2.51 3.54 13.39
C VAL A 453 -3.15 3.57 14.78
N LYS A 454 -4.25 4.29 14.94
CA LYS A 454 -4.98 4.35 16.21
C LYS A 454 -5.55 3.00 16.62
N GLY A 455 -6.16 2.25 15.69
CA GLY A 455 -6.65 0.89 15.97
C GLY A 455 -5.54 -0.07 16.40
N ARG A 456 -4.32 0.09 15.86
CA ARG A 456 -3.14 -0.66 16.32
C ARG A 456 -2.69 -0.22 17.71
N LEU A 457 -2.62 1.08 18.00
CA LEU A 457 -2.30 1.59 19.34
C LEU A 457 -3.34 1.13 20.38
N ASP A 458 -4.63 1.15 20.04
CA ASP A 458 -5.71 0.61 20.87
C ASP A 458 -5.49 -0.89 21.15
N SER A 459 -5.09 -1.67 20.14
CA SER A 459 -4.87 -3.12 20.29
C SER A 459 -3.71 -3.48 21.23
N VAL A 460 -2.72 -2.60 21.38
CA VAL A 460 -1.61 -2.75 22.31
C VAL A 460 -1.84 -1.99 23.64
N GLY A 461 -3.02 -1.38 23.83
CA GLY A 461 -3.37 -0.66 25.06
C GLY A 461 -2.78 0.76 25.17
N LEU A 462 -2.12 1.27 24.12
CA LEU A 462 -1.61 2.65 24.08
C LEU A 462 -2.66 3.68 23.63
N GLY A 463 -3.85 3.22 23.24
CA GLY A 463 -4.98 4.06 22.81
C GLY A 463 -5.44 5.12 23.81
N GLU A 464 -5.27 4.87 25.11
CA GLU A 464 -5.63 5.80 26.18
C GLU A 464 -4.73 7.03 26.21
N PHE A 465 -3.47 6.90 25.76
CA PHE A 465 -2.52 8.00 25.64
C PHE A 465 -2.73 8.85 24.37
N CYS A 466 -3.59 8.38 23.46
CA CYS A 466 -3.84 9.05 22.19
C CYS A 466 -5.00 10.04 22.31
N LEU A 467 -4.75 11.32 22.03
CA LEU A 467 -5.81 12.30 21.86
C LEU A 467 -6.11 12.49 20.38
N GLU A 468 -7.33 12.14 19.96
CA GLU A 468 -7.74 12.31 18.57
C GLU A 468 -8.33 13.70 18.34
N LEU A 469 -7.75 14.42 17.39
CA LEU A 469 -8.23 15.72 16.95
C LEU A 469 -8.88 15.58 15.56
N HIS A 470 -9.96 14.81 15.45
CA HIS A 470 -10.75 14.77 14.21
C HIS A 470 -11.84 15.86 14.23
N SER A 471 -12.04 16.56 13.11
CA SER A 471 -12.95 17.70 12.91
C SER A 471 -14.46 17.42 13.06
N LYS A 472 -14.89 16.27 13.60
CA LYS A 472 -16.32 15.94 13.75
C LYS A 472 -16.81 16.04 15.20
N LYS A 473 -17.67 17.04 15.41
CA LYS A 473 -18.83 17.08 16.33
C LYS A 473 -18.57 16.79 17.81
N SER A 474 -18.31 17.85 18.59
CA SER A 474 -18.26 17.86 20.08
C SER A 474 -16.87 17.79 20.71
N GLN A 475 -15.82 18.04 19.91
CA GLN A 475 -14.40 18.05 20.31
C GLN A 475 -14.13 18.56 21.72
N LYS A 476 -14.63 19.73 22.14
CA LYS A 476 -14.30 20.24 23.49
C LYS A 476 -14.83 19.32 24.60
N LYS A 477 -16.02 18.76 24.46
CA LYS A 477 -16.60 17.87 25.49
C LYS A 477 -15.94 16.50 25.45
N ASP A 478 -15.72 15.94 24.27
CA ASP A 478 -15.13 14.61 24.12
C ASP A 478 -13.64 14.61 24.49
N VAL A 479 -12.92 15.68 24.16
CA VAL A 479 -11.55 15.93 24.64
C VAL A 479 -11.54 16.06 26.16
N LEU A 480 -12.46 16.84 26.75
CA LEU A 480 -12.55 16.97 28.21
C LEU A 480 -12.89 15.64 28.88
N GLU A 481 -13.81 14.85 28.32
CA GLU A 481 -14.17 13.52 28.83
C GLU A 481 -12.99 12.55 28.75
N LYS A 482 -12.22 12.57 27.64
CA LYS A 482 -11.04 11.73 27.48
C LYS A 482 -9.91 12.15 28.42
N LEU A 483 -9.74 13.45 28.63
CA LEU A 483 -8.77 13.99 29.58
C LEU A 483 -9.16 13.64 31.02
N GLU A 484 -10.46 13.72 31.34
CA GLU A 484 -11.01 13.28 32.63
C GLU A 484 -10.83 11.77 32.85
N SER A 485 -11.03 10.93 31.82
CA SER A 485 -10.81 9.49 31.94
C SER A 485 -9.33 9.16 32.19
N VAL A 486 -8.41 9.80 31.47
CA VAL A 486 -6.96 9.59 31.65
C VAL A 486 -6.51 10.03 33.05
N LEU A 487 -7.00 11.15 33.56
CA LEU A 487 -6.67 11.63 34.91
C LEU A 487 -7.19 10.71 36.03
N ARG A 488 -8.21 9.90 35.76
CA ARG A 488 -8.78 8.93 36.72
C ARG A 488 -8.08 7.58 36.72
N ASN A 489 -7.19 7.33 35.76
CA ASN A 489 -6.52 6.05 35.70
C ASN A 489 -5.60 5.84 36.92
N PRO A 490 -5.64 4.64 37.52
CA PRO A 490 -4.71 4.30 38.60
C PRO A 490 -3.28 4.27 38.05
N LYS A 491 -2.30 4.55 38.92
CA LYS A 491 -0.89 4.40 38.54
C LYS A 491 -0.63 2.97 38.07
N PRO A 492 0.11 2.78 36.97
CA PRO A 492 0.48 1.44 36.52
C PRO A 492 1.28 0.71 37.61
N VAL A 493 1.16 -0.61 37.62
CA VAL A 493 1.89 -1.49 38.53
C VAL A 493 3.32 -1.58 38.03
N ASP A 494 4.29 -1.36 38.92
CA ASP A 494 5.70 -1.61 38.62
C ASP A 494 5.90 -3.11 38.38
N LEU A 495 6.16 -3.47 37.12
CA LEU A 495 6.57 -4.81 36.71
C LEU A 495 8.09 -4.86 36.74
N SER A 496 8.65 -5.82 37.49
CA SER A 496 10.07 -6.15 37.43
C SER A 496 10.28 -7.03 36.21
N LEU A 497 10.96 -6.52 35.18
CA LEU A 497 11.24 -7.23 33.93
C LEU A 497 12.70 -7.69 33.81
N ASP A 498 13.53 -7.44 34.83
CA ASP A 498 14.98 -7.67 34.81
C ASP A 498 15.35 -9.12 34.44
N ASP A 499 14.66 -10.12 34.99
CA ASP A 499 14.92 -11.54 34.70
C ASP A 499 14.59 -11.88 33.23
N ASP A 500 13.47 -11.39 32.71
CA ASP A 500 13.06 -11.63 31.32
C ASP A 500 14.01 -10.93 30.33
N LEU A 501 14.42 -9.69 30.64
CA LEU A 501 15.36 -8.91 29.84
C LEU A 501 16.73 -9.59 29.78
N SER A 502 17.24 -10.08 30.91
CA SER A 502 18.51 -10.83 30.94
C SER A 502 18.44 -12.11 30.11
N THR A 503 17.31 -12.83 30.16
CA THR A 503 17.09 -14.03 29.35
C THR A 503 17.08 -13.70 27.85
N ILE A 504 16.49 -12.57 27.47
CA ILE A 504 16.49 -12.12 26.07
C ILE A 504 17.90 -11.78 25.60
N GLU A 505 18.71 -11.13 26.42
CA GLU A 505 20.10 -10.80 26.07
C GLU A 505 20.98 -12.05 25.92
N GLU A 506 20.81 -13.05 26.80
CA GLU A 506 21.48 -14.34 26.68
C GLU A 506 21.11 -15.05 25.37
N LEU A 507 19.82 -15.16 25.06
CA LEU A 507 19.35 -15.78 23.81
C LEU A 507 19.85 -15.03 22.57
N LYS A 508 19.86 -13.70 22.60
CA LYS A 508 20.39 -12.87 21.51
C LYS A 508 21.88 -13.14 21.30
N SER A 509 22.66 -13.22 22.37
CA SER A 509 24.08 -13.57 22.32
C SER A 509 24.31 -14.95 21.72
N ASP A 510 23.56 -15.97 22.16
CA ASP A 510 23.69 -17.34 21.67
C ASP A 510 23.40 -17.45 20.17
N ILE A 511 22.36 -16.78 19.70
CA ILE A 511 22.00 -16.76 18.27
C ILE A 511 23.08 -16.03 17.45
N ASN A 512 23.56 -14.89 17.93
CA ASN A 512 24.62 -14.14 17.26
C ASN A 512 25.94 -14.92 17.20
N GLU A 513 26.29 -15.63 18.27
CA GLU A 513 27.46 -16.50 18.30
C GLU A 513 27.34 -17.62 17.27
N TYR A 514 26.17 -18.28 17.19
CA TYR A 514 25.92 -19.31 16.19
C TYR A 514 26.08 -18.78 14.75
N VAL A 515 25.50 -17.62 14.43
CA VAL A 515 25.63 -16.99 13.11
C VAL A 515 27.09 -16.63 12.82
N THR A 516 27.82 -16.11 13.80
CA THR A 516 29.24 -15.77 13.67
C THR A 516 30.07 -17.01 13.41
N LEU A 517 29.84 -18.10 14.15
CA LEU A 517 30.54 -19.38 13.96
C LEU A 517 30.29 -19.96 12.57
N LEU A 518 29.05 -19.91 12.07
CA LEU A 518 28.68 -20.41 10.74
C LEU A 518 29.42 -19.68 9.60
N HIS A 519 29.78 -18.41 9.81
CA HIS A 519 30.47 -17.56 8.84
C HIS A 519 31.97 -17.38 9.14
N SER A 520 32.47 -17.93 10.24
CA SER A 520 33.89 -17.90 10.57
C SER A 520 34.69 -18.88 9.69
N PRO A 521 35.90 -18.52 9.24
CA PRO A 521 36.72 -19.42 8.45
C PRO A 521 37.19 -20.60 9.30
N TYR A 522 36.94 -21.82 8.82
CA TYR A 522 37.33 -23.06 9.47
C TYR A 522 38.62 -23.63 8.85
N ALA A 523 39.55 -24.03 9.72
CA ALA A 523 40.76 -24.77 9.39
C ALA A 523 41.69 -24.10 8.35
N GLU A 524 42.71 -24.81 7.83
CA GLU A 524 43.69 -24.23 6.89
C GLU A 524 43.10 -23.91 5.50
N ILE A 525 41.97 -24.51 5.13
CA ILE A 525 41.25 -24.20 3.88
C ILE A 525 40.60 -22.80 3.95
N LYS A 526 40.31 -22.28 5.16
CA LYS A 526 39.60 -21.01 5.40
C LYS A 526 38.20 -20.95 4.78
N TRP A 527 37.53 -22.08 4.64
CA TRP A 527 36.14 -22.12 4.20
C TRP A 527 35.21 -22.00 5.40
N THR A 528 34.09 -21.32 5.23
CA THR A 528 33.10 -21.19 6.30
C THR A 528 32.23 -22.45 6.37
N PRO A 529 31.73 -22.85 7.56
CA PRO A 529 30.73 -23.91 7.67
C PRO A 529 29.54 -23.71 6.71
N TYR A 530 29.07 -22.48 6.54
CA TYR A 530 28.04 -22.12 5.56
C TYR A 530 28.39 -22.59 4.13
N GLN A 531 29.61 -22.30 3.67
CA GLN A 531 30.09 -22.72 2.34
C GLN A 531 30.19 -24.25 2.24
N LEU A 532 30.67 -24.91 3.29
CA LEU A 532 30.80 -26.37 3.34
C LEU A 532 29.44 -27.07 3.27
N PHE A 533 28.45 -26.59 4.02
CA PHE A 533 27.07 -27.08 3.94
C PHE A 533 26.49 -26.84 2.54
N GLY A 534 26.71 -25.67 1.95
CA GLY A 534 26.26 -25.39 0.58
C GLY A 534 26.85 -26.34 -0.46
N VAL A 535 28.15 -26.65 -0.37
CA VAL A 535 28.81 -27.63 -1.26
C VAL A 535 28.26 -29.05 -1.04
N LYS A 536 28.01 -29.43 0.22
CA LYS A 536 27.43 -30.72 0.57
C LYS A 536 26.02 -30.87 -0.01
N GLU A 537 25.14 -29.89 0.19
CA GLU A 537 23.76 -29.93 -0.31
C GLU A 537 23.73 -29.95 -1.85
N LYS A 538 24.55 -29.13 -2.50
CA LYS A 538 24.69 -29.17 -3.96
C LYS A 538 25.15 -30.54 -4.47
N SER A 539 26.05 -31.19 -3.74
CA SER A 539 26.53 -32.53 -4.08
C SER A 539 25.45 -33.58 -3.87
N LEU A 540 24.73 -33.54 -2.75
CA LEU A 540 23.60 -34.45 -2.47
C LEU A 540 22.55 -34.36 -3.57
N HIS A 541 22.14 -33.15 -3.95
CA HIS A 541 21.16 -32.93 -5.01
C HIS A 541 21.60 -33.51 -6.36
N HIS A 542 22.90 -33.40 -6.71
CA HIS A 542 23.45 -34.01 -7.91
C HIS A 542 23.33 -35.54 -7.92
N PHE A 543 23.66 -36.19 -6.80
CA PHE A 543 23.58 -37.65 -6.68
C PHE A 543 22.13 -38.15 -6.65
N GLU A 544 21.24 -37.44 -5.95
CA GLU A 544 19.79 -37.71 -5.93
C GLU A 544 19.17 -37.61 -7.32
N LYS A 545 19.48 -36.56 -8.09
CA LYS A 545 19.02 -36.39 -9.49
C LYS A 545 19.45 -37.56 -10.37
N ASN A 546 20.66 -38.08 -10.14
CA ASN A 546 21.20 -39.22 -10.87
C ASN A 546 20.76 -40.59 -10.29
N LYS A 547 19.88 -40.60 -9.28
CA LYS A 547 19.41 -41.81 -8.57
C LYS A 547 20.55 -42.70 -8.04
N THR A 548 21.66 -42.07 -7.66
CA THR A 548 22.85 -42.76 -7.12
C THR A 548 23.09 -42.32 -5.69
N LYS A 549 23.61 -43.21 -4.85
CA LYS A 549 23.94 -42.85 -3.46
C LYS A 549 25.26 -42.08 -3.46
N MET A 550 25.29 -40.95 -2.74
CA MET A 550 26.52 -40.20 -2.54
C MET A 550 27.55 -41.08 -1.79
N PRO A 551 28.74 -41.32 -2.36
CA PRO A 551 29.78 -42.07 -1.67
C PRO A 551 30.30 -41.27 -0.48
N ARG A 552 30.41 -41.91 0.68
CA ARG A 552 31.00 -41.31 1.88
C ARG A 552 32.47 -41.69 1.95
N PHE A 553 33.33 -40.68 1.95
CA PHE A 553 34.77 -40.84 2.13
C PHE A 553 35.18 -40.18 3.44
N THR A 554 35.90 -40.91 4.28
CA THR A 554 36.54 -40.36 5.48
C THR A 554 37.96 -39.94 5.12
N MET A 555 38.33 -38.70 5.43
CA MET A 555 39.68 -38.19 5.26
C MET A 555 40.30 -37.93 6.63
N ASP A 556 41.50 -38.45 6.85
CA ASP A 556 42.26 -38.17 8.06
C ASP A 556 42.86 -36.75 7.98
N ASN A 557 42.90 -36.04 9.11
CA ASN A 557 43.45 -34.69 9.25
C ASN A 557 42.87 -33.64 8.27
N SER A 558 41.54 -33.66 8.08
CA SER A 558 40.83 -32.71 7.21
C SER A 558 41.09 -31.22 7.54
N GLU A 559 41.43 -30.91 8.79
CA GLU A 559 41.73 -29.55 9.26
C GLU A 559 43.07 -28.99 8.73
N SER A 560 44.03 -29.87 8.43
CA SER A 560 45.35 -29.47 7.90
C SER A 560 45.39 -29.40 6.36
N CYS A 561 44.26 -29.66 5.70
CA CYS A 561 44.20 -29.62 4.25
C CYS A 561 44.29 -28.18 3.79
N THR A 562 45.14 -27.89 2.81
CA THR A 562 45.23 -26.56 2.19
C THR A 562 44.42 -26.50 0.91
N LEU A 563 43.96 -25.30 0.51
CA LEU A 563 43.23 -25.09 -0.75
C LEU A 563 44.00 -25.63 -1.97
N ARG A 564 45.33 -25.54 -1.97
CA ARG A 564 46.20 -26.08 -3.04
C ARG A 564 46.15 -27.59 -3.11
N GLN A 565 46.22 -28.28 -1.96
CA GLN A 565 46.13 -29.74 -1.90
C GLN A 565 44.74 -30.22 -2.32
N TRP A 566 43.69 -29.50 -1.92
CA TRP A 566 42.32 -29.76 -2.34
C TRP A 566 42.16 -29.70 -3.87
N GLN A 567 42.61 -28.61 -4.50
CA GLN A 567 42.57 -28.45 -5.96
C GLN A 567 43.39 -29.51 -6.70
N ARG A 568 44.61 -29.80 -6.21
CA ARG A 568 45.46 -30.85 -6.79
C ARG A 568 44.79 -32.22 -6.75
N THR A 569 44.08 -32.52 -5.66
CA THR A 569 43.37 -33.78 -5.47
C THR A 569 42.18 -33.88 -6.44
N ILE A 570 41.40 -32.80 -6.59
CA ILE A 570 40.31 -32.75 -7.57
C ILE A 570 40.84 -32.97 -9.00
N ASN A 571 41.96 -32.34 -9.37
CA ASN A 571 42.54 -32.52 -10.70
C ASN A 571 42.98 -33.97 -10.94
N LYS A 572 43.63 -34.61 -9.96
CA LYS A 572 43.97 -36.05 -10.03
C LYS A 572 42.73 -36.94 -10.19
N PHE A 573 41.64 -36.63 -9.49
CA PHE A 573 40.38 -37.38 -9.65
C PHE A 573 39.76 -37.18 -11.03
N LYS A 574 39.87 -36.00 -11.63
CA LYS A 574 39.44 -35.75 -13.02
C LYS A 574 40.27 -36.56 -14.02
N GLU A 575 41.61 -36.52 -13.89
CA GLU A 575 42.53 -37.32 -14.70
C GLU A 575 42.21 -38.82 -14.60
N LEU A 576 41.98 -39.32 -13.39
CA LEU A 576 41.60 -40.72 -13.16
C LEU A 576 40.24 -41.05 -13.79
N GLY A 577 39.28 -40.13 -13.72
CA GLY A 577 37.97 -40.26 -14.37
C GLY A 577 38.06 -40.33 -15.90
N GLU A 578 39.01 -39.64 -16.52
CA GLU A 578 39.29 -39.72 -17.96
C GLU A 578 39.93 -41.06 -18.32
N LEU A 579 40.97 -41.48 -17.59
CA LEU A 579 41.60 -42.78 -17.76
C LEU A 579 40.61 -43.93 -17.58
N TYR A 580 39.69 -43.81 -16.63
CA TYR A 580 38.65 -44.82 -16.40
C TYR A 580 37.74 -45.06 -17.62
N LYS A 581 37.58 -44.09 -18.54
CA LYS A 581 36.81 -44.29 -19.77
C LYS A 581 37.50 -45.24 -20.74
N LEU A 582 38.84 -45.27 -20.74
CA LEU A 582 39.65 -46.07 -21.68
C LEU A 582 39.76 -47.55 -21.27
N VAL A 583 39.52 -47.88 -19.99
CA VAL A 583 39.87 -49.18 -19.39
C VAL A 583 38.64 -50.08 -19.15
N LYS A 584 37.45 -49.73 -19.69
CA LYS A 584 36.21 -50.49 -19.47
C LYS A 584 36.10 -51.73 -20.37
N PRO A 585 35.63 -52.89 -19.86
CA PRO A 585 35.21 -53.16 -18.47
C PRO A 585 36.40 -53.46 -17.55
N VAL A 586 36.53 -52.71 -16.44
CA VAL A 586 37.62 -52.90 -15.47
C VAL A 586 37.53 -54.25 -14.75
N ALA A 587 36.32 -54.80 -14.61
CA ALA A 587 36.10 -56.09 -13.97
C ALA A 587 36.65 -57.26 -14.79
N ASP A 588 36.63 -57.13 -16.12
CA ASP A 588 37.05 -58.15 -17.10
C ASP A 588 38.37 -57.77 -17.77
N ASN A 589 39.05 -56.73 -17.27
CA ASN A 589 40.31 -56.29 -17.85
C ASN A 589 41.36 -57.40 -17.66
N PRO A 590 41.98 -57.90 -18.75
CA PRO A 590 43.01 -58.95 -18.66
C PRO A 590 44.17 -58.61 -17.71
N TRP A 591 44.42 -57.31 -17.50
CA TRP A 591 45.48 -56.77 -16.67
C TRP A 591 45.06 -56.48 -15.22
N LYS A 592 43.82 -56.76 -14.83
CA LYS A 592 43.25 -56.43 -13.50
C LYS A 592 44.08 -56.97 -12.32
N SER A 593 44.69 -58.14 -12.48
CA SER A 593 45.50 -58.80 -11.44
C SER A 593 47.00 -58.57 -11.63
N THR A 594 47.39 -57.77 -12.61
CA THR A 594 48.79 -57.49 -12.91
C THR A 594 49.22 -56.19 -12.23
N ARG A 595 50.45 -56.19 -11.71
CA ARG A 595 51.15 -54.97 -11.27
C ARG A 595 52.39 -54.83 -12.16
N PRO A 596 52.24 -54.43 -13.42
CA PRO A 596 53.40 -54.23 -14.26
C PRO A 596 54.20 -53.05 -13.73
N ASP A 597 55.52 -53.22 -13.65
CA ASP A 597 56.47 -52.12 -13.63
C ASP A 597 56.29 -51.26 -14.91
N PRO A 598 56.82 -50.03 -14.97
CA PRO A 598 56.66 -49.19 -16.17
C PRO A 598 57.12 -49.93 -17.43
N ILE A 599 56.16 -50.27 -18.29
CA ILE A 599 56.38 -51.01 -19.54
C ILE A 599 57.25 -50.14 -20.45
N LEU A 600 58.42 -50.67 -20.83
CA LEU A 600 59.31 -50.00 -21.76
C LEU A 600 58.82 -50.21 -23.21
N PRO A 601 59.10 -49.29 -24.16
CA PRO A 601 58.64 -49.44 -25.55
C PRO A 601 59.10 -50.75 -26.23
N ALA A 602 60.27 -51.26 -25.85
CA ALA A 602 60.76 -52.54 -26.36
C ALA A 602 59.97 -53.74 -25.83
N GLU A 603 59.48 -53.65 -24.59
CA GLU A 603 58.64 -54.69 -23.98
C GLU A 603 57.22 -54.64 -24.55
N GLU A 604 56.73 -53.46 -24.93
CA GLU A 604 55.45 -53.28 -25.62
C GLU A 604 55.43 -54.00 -26.98
N GLU A 605 56.48 -53.82 -27.80
CA GLU A 605 56.62 -54.52 -29.08
C GLU A 605 56.72 -56.05 -28.89
N GLU A 606 57.42 -56.51 -27.85
CA GLU A 606 57.54 -57.94 -27.55
C GLU A 606 56.20 -58.54 -27.10
N ILE A 607 55.45 -57.83 -26.26
CA ILE A 607 54.11 -58.22 -25.82
C ILE A 607 53.16 -58.29 -27.03
N GLU A 608 53.20 -57.31 -27.93
CA GLU A 608 52.38 -57.30 -29.14
C GLU A 608 52.70 -58.51 -30.03
N ALA A 609 53.99 -58.81 -30.24
CA ALA A 609 54.41 -59.96 -31.04
C ALA A 609 54.00 -61.31 -30.41
N LEU A 610 54.08 -61.44 -29.07
CA LEU A 610 53.65 -62.64 -28.36
C LEU A 610 52.13 -62.81 -28.42
N LEU A 611 51.37 -61.74 -28.20
CA LEU A 611 49.91 -61.74 -28.31
C LEU A 611 49.45 -62.13 -29.71
N GLY A 612 50.05 -61.55 -30.75
CA GLY A 612 49.78 -61.90 -32.15
C GLY A 612 49.99 -63.39 -32.42
N LYS A 613 51.13 -63.95 -32.00
CA LYS A 613 51.42 -65.38 -32.14
C LYS A 613 50.44 -66.27 -31.38
N THR A 614 50.04 -65.88 -30.17
CA THR A 614 49.03 -66.64 -29.41
C THR A 614 47.66 -66.61 -30.09
N ILE A 615 47.23 -65.47 -30.64
CA ILE A 615 45.97 -65.36 -31.37
C ILE A 615 45.98 -66.25 -32.61
N GLU A 616 47.05 -66.22 -33.40
CA GLU A 616 47.18 -67.08 -34.58
C GLU A 616 47.08 -68.57 -34.22
N LYS A 617 47.80 -69.01 -33.17
CA LYS A 617 47.74 -70.40 -32.71
C LYS A 617 46.36 -70.79 -32.18
N LEU A 618 45.68 -69.90 -31.47
CA LEU A 618 44.35 -70.15 -30.91
C LEU A 618 43.31 -70.26 -32.03
N ASN A 619 43.44 -69.45 -33.09
CA ASN A 619 42.60 -69.55 -34.28
C ASN A 619 42.81 -70.87 -35.05
N ASP A 620 44.07 -71.29 -35.25
CA ASP A 620 44.38 -72.59 -35.87
C ASP A 620 43.83 -73.76 -35.03
N LEU A 621 43.92 -73.66 -33.70
CA LEU A 621 43.35 -74.64 -32.79
C LEU A 621 41.82 -74.70 -32.90
N ASN A 622 41.13 -73.55 -32.91
CA ASN A 622 39.68 -73.49 -33.08
C ASN A 622 39.23 -74.07 -34.44
N LEU A 623 39.93 -73.77 -35.53
CA LEU A 623 39.65 -74.35 -36.85
C LEU A 623 39.80 -75.88 -36.83
N LYS A 624 40.85 -76.40 -36.17
CA LYS A 624 41.05 -77.85 -36.01
C LYS A 624 39.96 -78.46 -35.12
N ALA A 625 39.55 -77.80 -34.05
CA ALA A 625 38.45 -78.25 -33.20
C ALA A 625 37.10 -78.28 -33.96
N GLU A 626 36.82 -77.30 -34.82
CA GLU A 626 35.63 -77.28 -35.68
C GLU A 626 35.63 -78.42 -36.72
N THR A 627 36.77 -78.69 -37.35
CA THR A 627 36.89 -79.82 -38.30
C THR A 627 36.71 -81.16 -37.60
N LEU A 628 37.27 -81.34 -36.40
CA LEU A 628 37.06 -82.52 -35.56
C LEU A 628 35.60 -82.65 -35.12
N SER A 629 34.94 -81.56 -34.74
CA SER A 629 33.52 -81.52 -34.39
C SER A 629 32.63 -81.98 -35.56
N LYS A 630 32.93 -81.54 -36.79
CA LYS A 630 32.21 -81.99 -38.01
C LYS A 630 32.36 -83.48 -38.32
N ILE A 631 33.52 -84.07 -38.03
CA ILE A 631 33.80 -85.49 -38.30
C ILE A 631 33.24 -86.40 -37.21
N SER A 632 33.34 -85.99 -35.95
CA SER A 632 32.97 -86.81 -34.78
C SER A 632 31.54 -86.56 -34.29
N GLY A 633 30.90 -85.44 -34.66
CA GLY A 633 29.59 -85.03 -34.17
C GLY A 633 29.57 -84.46 -32.75
N VAL A 634 30.75 -84.25 -32.13
CA VAL A 634 30.90 -83.68 -30.77
C VAL A 634 30.82 -82.16 -30.80
N ASN A 635 30.29 -81.51 -29.76
CA ASN A 635 30.16 -80.05 -29.67
C ASN A 635 31.52 -79.33 -29.67
N ILE A 636 31.56 -78.11 -30.21
CA ILE A 636 32.75 -77.25 -30.26
C ILE A 636 33.09 -76.78 -28.83
N PRO A 637 34.34 -76.96 -28.35
CA PRO A 637 34.73 -76.55 -27.01
C PRO A 637 34.92 -75.03 -26.93
N ALA A 638 34.41 -74.41 -25.87
CA ALA A 638 34.54 -72.98 -25.60
C ALA A 638 35.67 -72.66 -24.60
N THR A 639 36.18 -73.68 -23.89
CA THR A 639 37.28 -73.54 -22.92
C THR A 639 38.42 -74.52 -23.20
N LEU A 640 39.61 -74.22 -22.67
CA LEU A 640 40.78 -75.12 -22.76
C LEU A 640 40.54 -76.48 -22.07
N GLU A 641 39.77 -76.51 -20.98
CA GLU A 641 39.39 -77.77 -20.31
C GLU A 641 38.44 -78.61 -21.17
N GLU A 642 37.41 -77.98 -21.78
CA GLU A 642 36.52 -78.66 -22.72
C GLU A 642 37.27 -79.18 -23.97
N MET A 643 38.35 -78.50 -24.35
CA MET A 643 39.22 -78.91 -25.45
C MET A 643 40.05 -80.14 -25.10
N GLU A 644 40.57 -80.24 -23.87
CA GLU A 644 41.20 -81.47 -23.38
C GLU A 644 40.21 -82.64 -23.34
N HIS A 645 38.96 -82.39 -22.93
CA HIS A 645 37.89 -83.39 -22.97
C HIS A 645 37.55 -83.84 -24.40
N LEU A 646 37.57 -82.95 -25.39
CA LEU A 646 37.37 -83.30 -26.80
C LEU A 646 38.50 -84.20 -27.30
N ILE A 647 39.75 -83.89 -26.98
CA ILE A 647 40.92 -84.72 -27.37
C ILE A 647 40.76 -86.12 -26.79
N ALA A 648 40.41 -86.25 -25.50
CA ALA A 648 40.17 -87.54 -24.86
C ALA A 648 39.00 -88.32 -25.51
N ALA A 649 37.91 -87.64 -25.89
CA ALA A 649 36.78 -88.27 -26.56
C ALA A 649 37.15 -88.76 -27.97
N VAL A 650 37.94 -88.00 -28.72
CA VAL A 650 38.43 -88.36 -30.05
C VAL A 650 39.40 -89.54 -29.98
N GLU A 651 40.29 -89.60 -28.99
CA GLU A 651 41.16 -90.76 -28.75
C GLU A 651 40.36 -92.04 -28.51
N ILE A 652 39.27 -91.96 -27.72
CA ILE A 652 38.36 -93.09 -27.49
C ILE A 652 37.67 -93.52 -28.80
N ILE A 653 37.17 -92.59 -29.61
CA ILE A 653 36.55 -92.90 -30.91
C ILE A 653 37.57 -93.54 -31.87
N SER A 654 38.83 -93.07 -31.87
CA SER A 654 39.91 -93.62 -32.70
C SER A 654 40.33 -95.05 -32.31
N SER A 655 40.01 -95.49 -31.09
CA SER A 655 40.38 -96.81 -30.56
C SER A 655 39.40 -97.94 -30.95
N PHE A 656 38.27 -97.63 -31.58
CA PHE A 656 37.32 -98.62 -32.10
C PHE A 656 37.74 -99.11 -33.51
N PRO A 657 37.83 -100.43 -33.76
CA PRO A 657 38.10 -100.94 -35.11
C PRO A 657 36.89 -100.70 -36.02
N SER A 658 37.17 -100.35 -37.28
CA SER A 658 36.19 -100.04 -38.33
C SER A 658 35.10 -101.12 -38.44
N LEU A 659 33.84 -100.76 -38.17
CA LEU A 659 32.69 -101.57 -38.60
C LEU A 659 32.48 -101.37 -40.10
N GLU A 660 33.00 -102.29 -40.91
CA GLU A 660 32.37 -102.59 -42.19
C GLU A 660 31.01 -103.25 -41.90
N ARG A 661 29.92 -102.58 -42.27
CA ARG A 661 28.62 -103.23 -42.41
C ARG A 661 27.95 -102.69 -43.67
N GLU A 662 27.82 -103.59 -44.64
CA GLU A 662 26.98 -103.44 -45.82
C GLU A 662 25.57 -102.97 -45.45
N LEU A 663 25.15 -101.86 -46.04
CA LEU A 663 23.87 -101.66 -46.72
C LEU A 663 23.92 -100.42 -47.61
#